data_AF-A0A7C3I495-F1
#
_entry.id   AF-A0A7C3I495-F1
#
_cell.length_a   1.000
_cell.length_b   1.000
_cell.length_c   1.000
_cell.angle_alpha   90.00
_cell.angle_beta   90.00
_cell.angle_gamma   90.00
#
_symmetry.space_group_name_H-M   'P 1'
#
loop_
_entity.id
_entity.type
_entity.pdbx_description
1 polymer ?
#
loop_
_entity_poly.entity_id
_entity_poly.type
_entity_poly.pdbx_seq_one_letter_code
_entity_poly.pdbx_strand_id
1 'polypeptide(L)'
;MNAPTLKDFLASVIAGQLPASASGQTAGDMQRSAGPPGTKPVSKPGLPPLAERIADELVREALASGLPLTHQKVDKGRLGGGNTAEVVAQVTLHAPFAFKLDQATKKLAEEGETMRKIKANALPGVDLPARFRAAWPHIYAVRGLRPDEGPPYAYLMEFFPREDGWISLEDRLYPAGQGAPPSHSEAIRWIGLVLDTLFLGYAASVDRRHKPSLMADYFGRIRERLEKTAARDGRFASRALLVNHQRLRPWKRYLDEIERHYGYLEEITPPFTSVTHGDPNPGNLMLRATTAEAELKLIDPKDWMTGDYLFDVTKITHFLEGTGPVEKPEQGGPVKTAFAVNGAVAELAYTYGKPAWTELLVEACRERVAQFAARKESPDPHWAARYDLGTAANLLGLPLGRLDKGREDAALILYGEGLLWLDRFCARLGVASGQLPVVLAAGADEVEPEPLRRARAWVREQVPGVREAKDEKRGFQLLHWEPVRPNDKGKPVELSLEHEARLIPADDRAVMKLLEALSRSEGRPAGEHLLPKDSPFAALVVHRYEREPGAQSVDRYYDVPAAAGGAFGVPALAGSWDAPQASPNRLKPGQPTGDQRLISRQITVRERLRTSKFMTWSGTEVGPRALNLELPFVTLGCGGLTARLEFNWVDDLEICVREAMAADTPEAVRRQNPFFIAAQLEGLALEGLAPVLEHTTFRQKFGLRPAGAGADARDLLVVNVDTVVAQDLETRRVGTYWDVDLSGTQAVDGAELHRLADFAAALSARYGLKPNPGTKAWRDAQVTGLLERWKEA
;
A
#
# COMPACT_ATOMS: atom_id res chain seq x y z
N MET A 1 28.02 25.44 -3.23
CA MET A 1 29.11 26.00 -2.40
C MET A 1 28.97 25.39 -1.02
N ASN A 2 30.04 24.81 -0.46
CA ASN A 2 30.00 24.26 0.89
C ASN A 2 29.94 25.40 1.91
N ALA A 3 29.10 25.29 2.94
CA ALA A 3 29.12 26.23 4.05
C ALA A 3 30.50 26.12 4.76
N PRO A 4 31.13 27.24 5.14
CA PRO A 4 32.39 27.19 5.89
C PRO A 4 32.18 26.44 7.20
N THR A 5 33.08 25.50 7.51
CA THR A 5 33.07 24.80 8.80
C THR A 5 33.53 25.74 9.92
N LEU A 6 33.27 25.42 11.19
CA LEU A 6 33.87 26.14 12.31
C LEU A 6 35.41 26.24 12.17
N LYS A 7 36.06 25.20 11.65
CA LYS A 7 37.51 25.21 11.39
C LYS A 7 37.88 26.22 10.30
N ASP A 8 37.14 26.29 9.20
CA ASP A 8 37.37 27.26 8.12
C ASP A 8 37.10 28.69 8.59
N PHE A 9 36.06 28.88 9.41
CA PHE A 9 35.74 30.16 10.02
C PHE A 9 36.83 30.61 10.98
N LEU A 10 37.24 29.75 11.93
CA LEU A 10 38.35 30.06 12.84
C LEU A 10 39.64 30.32 12.07
N ALA A 11 39.93 29.54 11.03
CA ALA A 11 41.06 29.78 10.15
C ALA A 11 40.96 31.14 9.44
N SER A 12 39.77 31.59 9.02
CA SER A 12 39.56 32.91 8.41
C SER A 12 39.70 34.06 9.41
N VAL A 13 39.23 33.88 10.65
CA VAL A 13 39.41 34.84 11.76
C VAL A 13 40.90 34.94 12.13
N ILE A 14 41.62 33.82 12.08
CA ILE A 14 43.06 33.73 12.34
C ILE A 14 43.88 34.27 11.15
N ALA A 15 43.43 34.08 9.91
CA ALA A 15 44.14 34.48 8.67
C ALA A 15 43.96 35.96 8.29
N GLY A 16 43.00 36.67 8.88
CA GLY A 16 42.98 38.13 8.93
C GLY A 16 42.09 38.87 7.90
N GLN A 17 41.12 39.63 8.42
CA GLN A 17 40.77 41.03 8.09
C GLN A 17 39.64 41.46 9.03
N LEU A 18 40.01 42.10 10.15
CA LEU A 18 39.05 42.95 10.87
C LEU A 18 38.68 44.10 9.92
N PRO A 19 37.40 44.35 9.58
CA PRO A 19 37.05 45.55 8.86
C PRO A 19 37.49 46.75 9.70
N ALA A 20 38.24 47.66 9.08
CA ALA A 20 38.61 48.94 9.66
C ALA A 20 37.32 49.66 10.08
N SER A 21 37.06 49.68 11.39
CA SER A 21 35.96 50.46 11.93
C SER A 21 36.32 51.93 11.80
N ALA A 22 35.41 52.68 11.19
CA ALA A 22 35.44 54.12 11.11
C ALA A 22 35.67 54.70 12.51
N SER A 23 36.77 55.44 12.63
CA SER A 23 37.09 56.28 13.78
C SER A 23 36.00 57.32 13.99
N GLY A 24 35.39 57.32 15.16
CA GLY A 24 34.49 58.39 15.59
C GLY A 24 34.07 58.24 17.06
N GLN A 25 34.57 59.16 17.88
CA GLN A 25 34.11 59.54 19.22
C GLN A 25 34.69 58.78 20.43
N THR A 26 35.80 59.36 20.91
CA THR A 26 36.10 59.74 22.31
C THR A 26 35.55 58.89 23.45
N ALA A 27 36.49 58.27 24.16
CA ALA A 27 36.32 57.77 25.53
C ALA A 27 35.88 58.91 26.47
N GLY A 28 34.69 58.74 27.03
CA GLY A 28 34.22 59.42 28.23
C GLY A 28 33.68 58.35 29.18
N ASP A 29 34.02 58.48 30.45
CA ASP A 29 33.74 57.57 31.56
C ASP A 29 32.38 56.85 31.49
N MET A 30 32.39 55.51 31.41
CA MET A 30 31.24 54.70 31.79
C MET A 30 31.40 54.19 33.22
N GLN A 31 30.89 55.00 34.14
CA GLN A 31 30.27 54.51 35.36
C GLN A 31 29.23 53.45 35.02
N ARG A 32 29.14 52.41 35.86
CA ARG A 32 28.07 51.41 35.85
C ARG A 32 26.71 52.11 35.98
N SER A 33 26.01 52.32 34.87
CA SER A 33 24.60 52.71 34.90
C SER A 33 23.76 51.48 35.23
N ALA A 34 23.17 51.48 36.42
CA ALA A 34 22.05 50.62 36.74
C ALA A 34 20.93 50.87 35.71
N GLY A 35 20.51 49.82 35.01
CA GLY A 35 19.35 49.87 34.12
C GLY A 35 18.08 50.25 34.88
N PRO A 36 17.05 50.75 34.18
CA PRO A 36 15.82 51.22 34.79
C PRO A 36 15.14 50.11 35.62
N PRO A 37 14.62 50.40 36.82
CA PRO A 37 13.90 49.44 37.63
C PRO A 37 12.52 49.23 37.00
N GLY A 38 12.23 48.07 36.42
CA GLY A 38 10.88 47.87 35.88
C GLY A 38 10.52 46.56 35.20
N THR A 39 11.46 45.75 34.75
CA THR A 39 11.13 44.42 34.19
C THR A 39 12.02 43.37 34.82
N LYS A 40 11.50 42.67 35.83
CA LYS A 40 12.13 41.44 36.31
C LYS A 40 12.28 40.51 35.10
N PRO A 41 13.49 40.07 34.74
CA PRO A 41 13.63 39.03 33.73
C PRO A 41 12.89 37.82 34.29
N VAL A 42 11.82 37.39 33.61
CA VAL A 42 11.22 36.10 33.86
C VAL A 42 12.30 35.10 33.46
N SER A 43 13.08 34.63 34.44
CA SER A 43 14.04 33.55 34.25
C SER A 43 13.23 32.34 33.81
N LYS A 44 13.22 32.06 32.51
CA LYS A 44 12.66 30.80 32.01
C LYS A 44 13.39 29.68 32.77
N PRO A 45 12.68 28.70 33.33
CA PRO A 45 13.33 27.58 34.00
C PRO A 45 14.32 26.93 33.02
N GLY A 46 15.56 26.69 33.49
CA GLY A 46 16.58 26.01 32.70
C GLY A 46 16.15 24.59 32.30
N LEU A 47 16.88 23.97 31.37
CA LEU A 47 16.65 22.57 31.01
C LEU A 47 16.82 21.66 32.23
N PRO A 48 16.09 20.53 32.33
CA PRO A 48 16.39 19.51 33.32
C PRO A 48 17.86 19.03 33.19
N PRO A 49 18.57 18.70 34.29
CA PRO A 49 20.01 18.38 34.24
C PRO A 49 20.39 17.25 33.28
N LEU A 50 19.51 16.26 33.09
CA LEU A 50 19.73 15.20 32.12
C LEU A 50 19.69 15.72 30.68
N ALA A 51 18.73 16.59 30.36
CA ALA A 51 18.59 17.19 29.03
C ALA A 51 19.76 18.13 28.71
N GLU A 52 20.24 18.89 29.70
CA GLU A 52 21.41 19.75 29.57
C GLU A 52 22.67 18.94 29.22
N ARG A 53 22.96 17.86 29.94
CA ARG A 53 24.11 16.99 29.63
C ARG A 53 24.05 16.40 28.22
N ILE A 54 22.87 15.99 27.77
CA ILE A 54 22.68 15.42 26.42
C ILE A 54 22.87 16.48 25.35
N ALA A 55 22.36 17.70 25.58
CA ALA A 55 22.61 18.81 24.69
C ALA A 55 24.12 19.10 24.57
N ASP A 56 24.85 19.10 25.68
CA ASP A 56 26.32 19.30 25.69
C ASP A 56 27.07 18.18 24.96
N GLU A 57 26.62 16.93 25.05
CA GLU A 57 27.16 15.80 24.29
C GLU A 57 26.94 15.98 22.79
N LEU A 58 25.70 16.30 22.37
CA LEU A 58 25.36 16.51 20.97
C LEU A 58 26.07 17.73 20.37
N VAL A 59 26.25 18.81 21.13
CA VAL A 59 27.04 19.97 20.70
C VAL A 59 28.51 19.58 20.50
N ARG A 60 29.09 18.81 21.43
CA ARG A 60 30.47 18.31 21.29
C ARG A 60 30.63 17.41 20.06
N GLU A 61 29.67 16.51 19.81
CA GLU A 61 29.65 15.67 18.61
C GLU A 61 29.58 16.53 17.34
N ALA A 62 28.65 17.49 17.29
CA ALA A 62 28.50 18.39 16.16
C ALA A 62 29.79 19.18 15.85
N LEU A 63 30.47 19.68 16.88
CA LEU A 63 31.76 20.35 16.76
C LEU A 63 32.85 19.41 16.21
N ALA A 64 32.91 18.18 16.71
CA ALA A 64 33.86 17.17 16.24
C ALA A 64 33.63 16.78 14.77
N SER A 65 32.39 16.82 14.29
CA SER A 65 32.01 16.54 12.89
C SER A 65 32.18 17.73 11.93
N GLY A 66 32.76 18.84 12.39
CA GLY A 66 33.01 20.00 11.52
C GLY A 66 31.80 20.89 11.30
N LEU A 67 31.05 21.18 12.38
CA LEU A 67 29.84 22.01 12.43
C LEU A 67 29.80 23.12 11.37
N PRO A 68 28.93 23.02 10.34
CA PRO A 68 28.66 24.10 9.42
C PRO A 68 27.72 25.11 10.09
N LEU A 69 28.23 26.32 10.35
CA LEU A 69 27.48 27.39 11.00
C LEU A 69 26.83 28.30 9.97
N THR A 70 25.51 28.32 9.92
CA THR A 70 24.73 29.24 9.07
C THR A 70 24.41 30.56 9.77
N HIS A 71 24.22 30.53 11.09
CA HIS A 71 23.94 31.71 11.91
C HIS A 71 24.95 31.79 13.05
N GLN A 72 25.75 32.85 13.05
CA GLN A 72 26.77 33.09 14.07
C GLN A 72 26.76 34.54 14.53
N LYS A 73 26.77 34.74 15.85
CA LYS A 73 27.04 36.04 16.45
C LYS A 73 28.43 35.98 17.10
N VAL A 74 29.28 36.93 16.74
CA VAL A 74 30.64 37.02 17.29
C VAL A 74 30.69 38.23 18.22
N ASP A 75 30.77 37.96 19.51
CA ASP A 75 31.01 39.00 20.52
C ASP A 75 32.51 39.16 20.72
N LYS A 76 33.00 40.41 20.67
CA LYS A 76 34.43 40.73 20.79
C LYS A 76 34.65 41.66 21.98
N GLY A 77 35.57 41.32 22.86
CA GLY A 77 35.99 42.14 24.00
C GLY A 77 37.50 42.34 24.01
N ARG A 78 37.98 43.57 24.17
CA ARG A 78 39.43 43.83 24.27
C ARG A 78 39.93 43.36 25.63
N LEU A 79 41.03 42.63 25.66
CA LEU A 79 41.72 42.24 26.90
C LEU A 79 42.90 43.18 27.15
N GLY A 80 43.10 43.58 28.41
CA GLY A 80 44.30 44.33 28.81
C GLY A 80 45.48 43.40 29.07
N GLY A 81 46.70 43.87 28.76
CA GLY A 81 47.95 43.18 29.10
C GLY A 81 48.52 42.31 27.97
N GLY A 82 49.33 42.93 27.10
CA GLY A 82 50.18 42.24 26.14
C GLY A 82 51.32 43.15 25.72
N ASN A 83 52.52 42.96 26.27
CA ASN A 83 53.67 43.84 26.01
C ASN A 83 54.31 43.64 24.63
N THR A 84 53.94 42.56 23.92
CA THR A 84 54.51 42.14 22.63
C THR A 84 53.47 41.94 21.53
N ALA A 85 52.17 42.10 21.83
CA ALA A 85 51.07 41.89 20.87
C ALA A 85 50.33 43.21 20.60
N GLU A 86 50.04 43.48 19.32
CA GLU A 86 49.37 44.72 18.87
C GLU A 86 47.91 44.81 19.36
N VAL A 87 47.21 43.67 19.42
CA VAL A 87 45.84 43.56 19.97
C VAL A 87 45.70 42.23 20.71
N VAL A 88 45.12 42.29 21.92
CA VAL A 88 44.63 41.12 22.64
C VAL A 88 43.12 41.28 22.78
N ALA A 89 42.36 40.29 22.33
CA ALA A 89 40.90 40.29 22.40
C ALA A 89 40.36 38.91 22.75
N GLN A 90 39.31 38.88 23.57
CA GLN A 90 38.40 37.76 23.70
C GLN A 90 37.42 37.79 22.52
N VAL A 91 37.24 36.64 21.87
CA VAL A 91 36.26 36.45 20.81
C VAL A 91 35.36 35.30 21.23
N THR A 92 34.06 35.55 21.36
CA THR A 92 33.04 34.55 21.70
C THR A 92 32.13 34.33 20.51
N LEU A 93 31.99 33.07 20.09
CA LEU A 93 31.09 32.66 19.01
C LEU A 93 29.80 32.09 19.61
N HIS A 94 28.67 32.68 19.28
CA HIS A 94 27.35 32.19 19.63
C HIS A 94 26.70 31.57 18.40
N ALA A 95 26.31 30.30 18.52
CA ALA A 95 25.59 29.54 17.51
C ALA A 95 24.30 28.98 18.13
N PRO A 96 23.11 29.35 17.63
CA PRO A 96 21.86 28.80 18.14
C PRO A 96 21.55 27.44 17.51
N PHE A 97 20.94 26.55 18.30
CA PHE A 97 20.46 25.24 17.85
C PHE A 97 19.04 25.01 18.34
N ALA A 98 18.27 24.22 17.58
CA ALA A 98 17.09 23.58 18.11
C ALA A 98 17.45 22.18 18.62
N PHE A 99 17.09 21.90 19.87
CA PHE A 99 17.29 20.62 20.53
C PHE A 99 15.92 19.97 20.79
N LYS A 100 15.77 18.72 20.37
CA LYS A 100 14.59 17.91 20.70
C LYS A 100 15.00 16.68 21.47
N LEU A 101 14.20 16.31 22.47
CA LEU A 101 14.39 15.13 23.30
C LEU A 101 13.06 14.45 23.61
N ASP A 102 13.05 13.12 23.53
CA ASP A 102 11.94 12.26 23.93
C ASP A 102 12.47 11.11 24.80
N GLN A 103 11.78 10.84 25.90
CA GLN A 103 12.20 9.83 26.88
C GLN A 103 11.73 8.42 26.54
N ALA A 104 10.74 8.28 25.66
CA ALA A 104 9.99 7.04 25.49
C ALA A 104 10.06 6.49 24.07
N THR A 105 10.11 7.33 23.03
CA THR A 105 9.99 6.87 21.65
C THR A 105 11.21 7.15 20.80
N LYS A 106 11.73 6.07 20.17
CA LYS A 106 12.81 6.12 19.19
C LYS A 106 12.47 6.95 17.95
N LYS A 107 11.17 7.15 17.69
CA LYS A 107 10.65 7.91 16.55
C LYS A 107 11.28 9.29 16.41
N LEU A 108 11.60 9.96 17.53
CA LEU A 108 12.23 11.27 17.49
C LEU A 108 13.65 11.21 16.87
N ALA A 109 14.45 10.21 17.23
CA ALA A 109 15.78 10.05 16.66
C ALA A 109 15.70 9.59 15.19
N GLU A 110 14.73 8.75 14.84
CA GLU A 110 14.47 8.30 13.46
C GLU A 110 13.99 9.44 12.53
N GLU A 111 13.23 10.40 13.07
CA GLU A 111 12.90 11.67 12.41
C GLU A 111 14.17 12.47 12.07
N GLY A 112 15.05 12.68 13.05
CA GLY A 112 16.33 13.37 12.86
C GLY A 112 17.20 12.67 11.80
N GLU A 113 17.28 11.34 11.85
CA GLU A 113 18.06 10.57 10.89
C GLU A 113 17.50 10.64 9.46
N THR A 114 16.18 10.62 9.31
CA THR A 114 15.50 10.77 8.02
C THR A 114 15.87 12.11 7.37
N MET A 115 15.77 13.21 8.13
CA MET A 115 16.17 14.54 7.63
C MET A 115 17.65 14.59 7.23
N ARG A 116 18.54 13.97 8.05
CA ARG A 116 19.98 13.90 7.79
C ARG A 116 20.27 13.17 6.47
N LYS A 117 19.66 12.00 6.26
CA LYS A 117 19.84 11.19 5.03
C LYS A 117 19.36 11.93 3.78
N ILE A 118 18.18 12.53 3.82
CA ILE A 118 17.61 13.24 2.68
C ILE A 118 18.49 14.43 2.31
N LYS A 119 18.90 15.24 3.28
CA LYS A 119 19.77 16.40 3.05
C LYS A 119 21.13 16.01 2.46
N ALA A 120 21.71 14.92 2.96
CA ALA A 120 22.98 14.39 2.51
C ALA A 120 22.91 13.64 1.16
N ASN A 121 21.72 13.46 0.58
CA ASN A 121 21.49 12.60 -0.60
C ASN A 121 21.96 11.15 -0.37
N ALA A 122 21.76 10.62 0.84
CA ALA A 122 22.26 9.30 1.24
C ALA A 122 21.25 8.17 0.99
N LEU A 123 20.21 8.41 0.17
CA LEU A 123 19.21 7.41 -0.17
C LEU A 123 19.74 6.51 -1.30
N PRO A 124 19.72 5.17 -1.15
CA PRO A 124 20.24 4.27 -2.17
C PRO A 124 19.52 4.42 -3.51
N GLY A 125 20.27 4.67 -4.59
CA GLY A 125 19.73 4.71 -5.95
C GLY A 125 18.89 5.93 -6.29
N VAL A 126 18.89 6.97 -5.46
CA VAL A 126 18.12 8.20 -5.66
C VAL A 126 19.07 9.39 -5.73
N ASP A 127 18.93 10.23 -6.74
CA ASP A 127 19.67 11.50 -6.84
C ASP A 127 18.74 12.70 -6.62
N LEU A 128 18.72 13.21 -5.39
CA LEU A 128 17.82 14.28 -5.00
C LEU A 128 18.34 15.67 -5.43
N PRO A 129 17.49 16.50 -6.09
CA PRO A 129 17.85 17.84 -6.52
C PRO A 129 18.33 18.72 -5.37
N ALA A 130 19.36 19.54 -5.63
CA ALA A 130 19.96 20.42 -4.63
C ALA A 130 18.93 21.35 -3.95
N ARG A 131 17.96 21.87 -4.72
CA ARG A 131 16.87 22.71 -4.19
C ARG A 131 15.98 21.95 -3.20
N PHE A 132 15.64 20.69 -3.50
CA PHE A 132 14.88 19.85 -2.57
C PHE A 132 15.69 19.57 -1.31
N ARG A 133 16.95 19.17 -1.44
CA ARG A 133 17.85 18.90 -0.28
C ARG A 133 18.07 20.13 0.60
N ALA A 134 18.16 21.32 0.01
CA ALA A 134 18.32 22.58 0.75
C ALA A 134 17.10 22.91 1.64
N ALA A 135 15.92 22.41 1.27
CA ALA A 135 14.70 22.57 2.04
C ALA A 135 14.64 21.69 3.29
N TRP A 136 15.58 20.78 3.50
CA TRP A 136 15.68 20.04 4.76
C TRP A 136 16.64 20.75 5.73
N PRO A 137 16.37 20.75 7.05
CA PRO A 137 17.26 21.35 8.04
C PRO A 137 18.60 20.60 8.11
N HIS A 138 19.67 21.30 8.51
CA HIS A 138 20.86 20.60 8.96
C HIS A 138 20.59 19.86 10.27
N ILE A 139 20.88 18.56 10.28
CA ILE A 139 20.89 17.74 11.51
C ILE A 139 22.35 17.53 11.88
N TYR A 140 22.75 18.08 13.01
CA TYR A 140 24.13 18.13 13.44
C TYR A 140 24.56 16.88 14.19
N ALA A 141 23.67 16.33 15.03
CA ALA A 141 23.92 15.13 15.82
C ALA A 141 22.60 14.43 16.16
N VAL A 142 22.64 13.10 16.32
CA VAL A 142 21.48 12.24 16.66
C VAL A 142 21.92 11.21 17.68
N ARG A 143 21.13 11.01 18.74
CA ARG A 143 21.37 10.05 19.83
C ARG A 143 20.23 9.05 19.96
N GLY A 144 20.56 7.80 20.32
CA GLY A 144 19.58 6.76 20.63
C GLY A 144 19.25 5.85 19.46
N LEU A 145 20.05 5.87 18.38
CA LEU A 145 19.88 4.95 17.25
C LEU A 145 20.88 3.80 17.26
N ARG A 146 21.95 3.90 18.05
CA ARG A 146 22.93 2.82 18.16
C ARG A 146 22.36 1.70 19.03
N PRO A 147 22.70 0.42 18.77
CA PRO A 147 22.16 -0.72 19.53
C PRO A 147 22.44 -0.65 21.04
N ASP A 148 23.54 0.00 21.43
CA ASP A 148 23.96 0.23 22.81
C ASP A 148 23.36 1.50 23.43
N GLU A 149 22.68 2.33 22.64
CA GLU A 149 22.02 3.54 23.11
C GLU A 149 20.52 3.31 23.32
N GLY A 150 20.12 3.21 24.58
CA GLY A 150 18.72 3.30 24.98
C GLY A 150 18.19 4.74 25.03
N PRO A 151 16.94 4.94 25.47
CA PRO A 151 16.42 6.27 25.76
C PRO A 151 17.32 7.04 26.75
N PRO A 152 17.27 8.39 26.74
CA PRO A 152 16.41 9.22 25.89
C PRO A 152 16.94 9.41 24.47
N TYR A 153 16.00 9.52 23.54
CA TYR A 153 16.22 9.78 22.13
C TYR A 153 16.28 11.29 21.89
N ALA A 154 17.25 11.76 21.11
CA ALA A 154 17.43 13.19 20.90
C ALA A 154 18.14 13.50 19.58
N TYR A 155 17.97 14.72 19.10
CA TYR A 155 18.81 15.25 18.03
C TYR A 155 19.00 16.76 18.17
N LEU A 156 20.05 17.26 17.52
CA LEU A 156 20.41 18.68 17.42
C LEU A 156 20.26 19.13 15.97
N MET A 157 19.50 20.19 15.72
CA MET A 157 19.21 20.69 14.37
C MET A 157 19.41 22.21 14.22
N GLU A 158 19.44 22.65 12.96
CA GLU A 158 19.40 24.04 12.53
C GLU A 158 18.28 24.82 13.24
N PHE A 159 18.60 26.01 13.76
CA PHE A 159 17.62 26.88 14.41
C PHE A 159 17.06 27.89 13.41
N PHE A 160 15.74 28.16 13.50
CA PHE A 160 15.02 29.07 12.60
C PHE A 160 14.46 30.28 13.38
N PRO A 161 15.30 31.29 13.65
CA PRO A 161 14.89 32.46 14.43
C PRO A 161 13.85 33.32 13.69
N ARG A 162 12.83 33.79 14.45
CA ARG A 162 11.77 34.66 13.90
C ARG A 162 12.31 36.02 13.46
N GLU A 163 13.33 36.52 14.16
CA GLU A 163 14.03 37.76 13.86
C GLU A 163 14.71 37.75 12.48
N ASP A 164 15.08 36.57 11.97
CA ASP A 164 15.61 36.39 10.61
C ASP A 164 14.49 36.18 9.57
N GLY A 165 13.23 36.36 9.98
CA GLY A 165 12.06 36.25 9.13
C GLY A 165 11.50 34.84 8.96
N TRP A 166 12.00 33.84 9.70
CA TRP A 166 11.43 32.49 9.69
C TRP A 166 10.09 32.44 10.42
N ILE A 167 9.03 32.13 9.69
CA ILE A 167 7.67 32.01 10.22
C ILE A 167 7.05 30.76 9.58
N SER A 168 6.32 29.95 10.34
CA SER A 168 5.61 28.80 9.77
C SER A 168 4.59 29.26 8.73
N LEU A 169 4.35 28.46 7.71
CA LEU A 169 3.32 28.71 6.72
C LEU A 169 1.95 28.86 7.39
N GLU A 170 1.69 28.08 8.44
CA GLU A 170 0.48 28.21 9.25
C GLU A 170 0.32 29.63 9.82
N ASP A 171 1.34 30.17 10.48
CA ASP A 171 1.27 31.51 11.08
C ASP A 171 1.26 32.63 10.01
N ARG A 172 1.77 32.35 8.81
CA ARG A 172 1.65 33.28 7.67
C ARG A 172 0.26 33.29 7.06
N LEU A 173 -0.37 32.12 6.92
CA LEU A 173 -1.73 31.97 6.38
C LEU A 173 -2.79 32.40 7.39
N TYR A 174 -2.57 32.11 8.67
CA TYR A 174 -3.49 32.36 9.77
C TYR A 174 -2.76 33.11 10.90
N PRO A 175 -2.42 34.39 10.70
CA PRO A 175 -1.69 35.17 11.69
C PRO A 175 -2.47 35.28 13.00
N ALA A 176 -1.77 35.12 14.12
CA ALA A 176 -2.37 35.29 15.44
C ALA A 176 -2.66 36.77 15.74
N GLY A 177 -3.81 37.05 16.36
CA GLY A 177 -4.16 38.39 16.84
C GLY A 177 -4.71 39.32 15.74
N GLN A 178 -4.24 40.57 15.70
CA GLN A 178 -4.69 41.60 14.74
C GLN A 178 -3.89 41.62 13.43
N GLY A 179 -3.11 40.57 13.15
CA GLY A 179 -2.37 40.48 11.89
C GLY A 179 -3.34 40.39 10.70
N ALA A 180 -3.11 41.20 9.66
CA ALA A 180 -3.92 41.11 8.45
C ALA A 180 -3.68 39.75 7.75
N PRO A 181 -4.74 39.07 7.27
CA PRO A 181 -4.56 37.87 6.47
C PRO A 181 -3.76 38.19 5.20
N PRO A 182 -3.00 37.23 4.65
CA PRO A 182 -2.21 37.47 3.46
C PRO A 182 -3.09 37.77 2.24
N SER A 183 -2.54 38.50 1.28
CA SER A 183 -3.18 38.64 -0.03
C SER A 183 -3.25 37.30 -0.76
N HIS A 184 -4.19 37.16 -1.71
CA HIS A 184 -4.31 35.98 -2.56
C HIS A 184 -2.98 35.65 -3.26
N SER A 185 -2.29 36.66 -3.79
CA SER A 185 -1.00 36.51 -4.47
C SER A 185 0.11 35.98 -3.56
N GLU A 186 0.16 36.42 -2.30
CA GLU A 186 1.17 35.94 -1.35
C GLU A 186 0.91 34.50 -0.95
N ALA A 187 -0.36 34.18 -0.64
CA ALA A 187 -0.76 32.83 -0.27
C ALA A 187 -0.45 31.82 -1.41
N ILE A 188 -0.78 32.18 -2.66
CA ILE A 188 -0.47 31.37 -3.85
C ILE A 188 1.04 31.22 -4.03
N ARG A 189 1.81 32.30 -3.86
CA ARG A 189 3.28 32.26 -3.98
C ARG A 189 3.90 31.29 -2.98
N TRP A 190 3.45 31.32 -1.73
CA TRP A 190 3.98 30.46 -0.67
C TRP A 190 3.61 28.99 -0.86
N ILE A 191 2.36 28.68 -1.20
CA ILE A 191 1.95 27.31 -1.53
C ILE A 191 2.63 26.81 -2.79
N GLY A 192 2.78 27.65 -3.81
CA GLY A 192 3.53 27.33 -5.02
C GLY A 192 4.96 26.90 -4.71
N LEU A 193 5.67 27.63 -3.83
CA LEU A 193 7.03 27.26 -3.38
C LEU A 193 7.07 25.89 -2.68
N VAL A 194 6.11 25.62 -1.81
CA VAL A 194 5.98 24.33 -1.12
C VAL A 194 5.76 23.19 -2.11
N LEU A 195 4.76 23.33 -2.98
CA LEU A 195 4.42 22.32 -3.97
C LEU A 195 5.57 22.10 -4.95
N ASP A 196 6.18 23.17 -5.48
CA ASP A 196 7.37 23.08 -6.34
C ASP A 196 8.47 22.24 -5.68
N THR A 197 8.73 22.49 -4.40
CA THR A 197 9.78 21.80 -3.65
C THR A 197 9.45 20.33 -3.45
N LEU A 198 8.23 20.01 -3.00
CA LEU A 198 7.78 18.64 -2.78
C LEU A 198 7.80 17.82 -4.08
N PHE A 199 7.25 18.37 -5.18
CA PHE A 199 7.20 17.68 -6.47
C PHE A 199 8.57 17.53 -7.15
N LEU A 200 9.55 18.39 -6.83
CA LEU A 200 10.96 18.15 -7.19
C LEU A 200 11.50 16.88 -6.51
N GLY A 201 11.19 16.69 -5.22
CA GLY A 201 11.56 15.49 -4.48
C GLY A 201 10.87 14.25 -5.02
N TYR A 202 9.56 14.30 -5.25
CA TYR A 202 8.79 13.15 -5.74
C TYR A 202 9.30 12.67 -7.10
N ALA A 203 9.48 13.59 -8.04
CA ALA A 203 9.94 13.25 -9.39
C ALA A 203 11.32 12.58 -9.40
N ALA A 204 12.22 13.01 -8.53
CA ALA A 204 13.58 12.47 -8.47
C ALA A 204 13.69 11.15 -7.71
N SER A 205 12.65 10.76 -6.96
CA SER A 205 12.68 9.62 -6.03
C SER A 205 11.64 8.54 -6.33
N VAL A 206 11.10 8.51 -7.56
CA VAL A 206 10.17 7.46 -8.00
C VAL A 206 10.84 6.09 -7.93
N ASP A 207 10.36 5.23 -7.04
CA ASP A 207 10.78 3.84 -6.92
C ASP A 207 9.61 2.91 -7.25
N ARG A 208 9.73 2.20 -8.39
CA ARG A 208 8.73 1.24 -8.89
C ARG A 208 8.89 -0.17 -8.33
N ARG A 209 9.94 -0.43 -7.56
CA ARG A 209 10.14 -1.73 -6.91
C ARG A 209 9.21 -1.92 -5.72
N HIS A 210 8.75 -0.81 -5.14
CA HIS A 210 7.86 -0.78 -3.99
C HIS A 210 6.54 -0.09 -4.34
N LYS A 211 5.47 -0.55 -3.72
CA LYS A 211 4.15 0.09 -3.78
C LYS A 211 3.74 0.49 -2.35
N PRO A 212 3.11 1.66 -2.16
CA PRO A 212 2.57 2.02 -0.84
C PRO A 212 1.35 1.15 -0.53
N SER A 213 0.93 1.12 0.74
CA SER A 213 -0.22 0.33 1.17
C SER A 213 -1.37 1.26 1.51
N LEU A 214 -2.27 1.54 0.55
CA LEU A 214 -3.45 2.37 0.83
C LEU A 214 -4.33 1.80 1.95
N MET A 215 -4.32 0.46 2.07
CA MET A 215 -4.97 -0.28 3.14
C MET A 215 -4.40 0.11 4.50
N ALA A 216 -3.08 0.19 4.66
CA ALA A 216 -2.47 0.60 5.93
C ALA A 216 -2.49 2.13 6.12
N ASP A 217 -2.11 2.87 5.10
CA ASP A 217 -1.76 4.30 5.18
C ASP A 217 -2.97 5.23 5.20
N TYR A 218 -4.09 4.79 4.61
CA TYR A 218 -5.33 5.57 4.59
C TYR A 218 -6.48 4.83 5.29
N PHE A 219 -6.89 3.70 4.74
CA PHE A 219 -8.11 3.03 5.20
C PHE A 219 -8.01 2.51 6.63
N GLY A 220 -6.92 1.83 6.97
CA GLY A 220 -6.65 1.31 8.31
C GLY A 220 -6.64 2.42 9.35
N ARG A 221 -6.08 3.58 9.01
CA ARG A 221 -6.10 4.78 9.87
C ARG A 221 -7.51 5.35 10.04
N ILE A 222 -8.32 5.43 8.97
CA ILE A 222 -9.72 5.86 9.08
C ILE A 222 -10.47 4.93 10.04
N ARG A 223 -10.40 3.62 9.83
CA ARG A 223 -11.08 2.61 10.65
C ARG A 223 -10.67 2.75 12.12
N GLU A 224 -9.37 2.67 12.40
CA GLU A 224 -8.83 2.76 13.75
C GLU A 224 -9.28 4.04 14.47
N ARG A 225 -9.24 5.19 13.78
CA ARG A 225 -9.53 6.50 14.38
C ARG A 225 -11.01 6.71 14.61
N LEU A 226 -11.87 6.30 13.69
CA LEU A 226 -13.32 6.33 13.86
C LEU A 226 -13.75 5.46 15.05
N GLU A 227 -13.23 4.23 15.14
CA GLU A 227 -13.54 3.31 16.23
C GLU A 227 -13.09 3.86 17.58
N LYS A 228 -11.85 4.34 17.69
CA LYS A 228 -11.33 4.94 18.93
C LYS A 228 -12.11 6.20 19.33
N THR A 229 -12.46 7.05 18.38
CA THR A 229 -13.23 8.28 18.64
C THR A 229 -14.66 7.93 19.09
N ALA A 230 -15.33 6.99 18.42
CA ALA A 230 -16.67 6.52 18.79
C ALA A 230 -16.71 5.83 20.16
N ALA A 231 -15.65 5.10 20.52
CA ALA A 231 -15.51 4.50 21.85
C ALA A 231 -15.30 5.58 22.94
N ARG A 232 -14.62 6.68 22.59
CA ARG A 232 -14.36 7.80 23.50
C ARG A 232 -15.59 8.68 23.72
N ASP A 233 -16.39 8.91 22.67
CA ASP A 233 -17.52 9.83 22.67
C ASP A 233 -18.66 9.33 21.75
N GLY A 234 -19.84 9.11 22.34
CA GLY A 234 -21.00 8.55 21.67
C GLY A 234 -21.61 9.41 20.55
N ARG A 235 -21.23 10.70 20.44
CA ARG A 235 -21.61 11.56 19.31
C ARG A 235 -21.01 11.06 17.99
N PHE A 236 -19.89 10.34 18.03
CA PHE A 236 -19.18 9.81 16.87
C PHE A 236 -19.56 8.36 16.52
N ALA A 237 -20.53 7.77 17.23
CA ALA A 237 -20.98 6.41 16.95
C ALA A 237 -21.53 6.27 15.52
N SER A 238 -21.34 5.10 14.91
CA SER A 238 -21.77 4.85 13.53
C SER A 238 -23.29 4.87 13.38
N ARG A 239 -23.83 6.00 12.97
CA ARG A 239 -25.26 6.23 12.66
C ARG A 239 -25.40 7.13 11.43
N ALA A 240 -26.59 7.16 10.83
CA ALA A 240 -26.84 8.11 9.75
C ALA A 240 -26.69 9.54 10.29
N LEU A 241 -26.08 10.42 9.49
CA LEU A 241 -25.71 11.77 9.91
C LEU A 241 -26.16 12.78 8.85
N LEU A 242 -26.85 13.85 9.25
CA LEU A 242 -27.14 14.99 8.39
C LEU A 242 -26.10 16.08 8.69
N VAL A 243 -25.19 16.34 7.76
CA VAL A 243 -24.15 17.38 7.89
C VAL A 243 -24.53 18.54 6.98
N ASN A 244 -24.86 19.71 7.54
CA ASN A 244 -25.28 20.89 6.77
C ASN A 244 -26.28 20.56 5.63
N HIS A 245 -27.34 19.82 5.98
CA HIS A 245 -28.39 19.32 5.08
C HIS A 245 -27.99 18.18 4.11
N GLN A 246 -26.72 17.77 4.08
CA GLN A 246 -26.30 16.58 3.32
C GLN A 246 -26.42 15.31 4.17
N ARG A 247 -27.21 14.35 3.70
CA ARG A 247 -27.43 13.08 4.42
C ARG A 247 -26.33 12.08 4.10
N LEU A 248 -25.60 11.67 5.12
CA LEU A 248 -24.53 10.68 5.10
C LEU A 248 -24.98 9.36 5.72
N ARG A 249 -24.38 8.28 5.24
CA ARG A 249 -24.62 6.91 5.72
C ARG A 249 -23.84 6.67 7.02
N PRO A 250 -24.24 5.70 7.86
CA PRO A 250 -23.41 5.28 9.00
C PRO A 250 -21.99 4.95 8.54
N TRP A 251 -20.98 5.47 9.22
CA TRP A 251 -19.61 5.36 8.72
C TRP A 251 -19.09 3.92 8.61
N LYS A 252 -19.61 2.99 9.44
CA LYS A 252 -19.32 1.55 9.25
C LYS A 252 -19.71 1.06 7.86
N ARG A 253 -20.80 1.58 7.27
CA ARG A 253 -21.18 1.23 5.89
C ARG A 253 -20.17 1.69 4.86
N TYR A 254 -19.56 2.86 5.04
CA TYR A 254 -18.45 3.29 4.17
C TYR A 254 -17.26 2.33 4.33
N LEU A 255 -16.93 1.94 5.55
CA LEU A 255 -15.83 1.01 5.79
C LEU A 255 -16.08 -0.36 5.17
N ASP A 256 -17.29 -0.91 5.37
CA ASP A 256 -17.72 -2.18 4.80
C ASP A 256 -17.72 -2.12 3.26
N GLU A 257 -18.13 -1.00 2.67
CA GLU A 257 -18.13 -0.79 1.22
C GLU A 257 -16.70 -0.74 0.66
N ILE A 258 -15.79 -0.02 1.31
CA ILE A 258 -14.38 0.03 0.91
C ILE A 258 -13.74 -1.36 1.04
N GLU A 259 -14.04 -2.09 2.11
CA GLU A 259 -13.52 -3.45 2.34
C GLU A 259 -14.06 -4.45 1.29
N ARG A 260 -15.34 -4.33 0.92
CA ARG A 260 -15.92 -5.09 -0.21
C ARG A 260 -15.31 -4.72 -1.56
N HIS A 261 -14.77 -3.52 -1.71
CA HIS A 261 -14.09 -3.08 -2.93
C HIS A 261 -12.57 -3.03 -2.76
N TYR A 262 -11.99 -3.96 -1.97
CA TYR A 262 -10.55 -4.01 -1.75
C TYR A 262 -9.73 -4.03 -3.04
N GLY A 263 -10.19 -4.77 -4.07
CA GLY A 263 -9.52 -4.80 -5.38
C GLY A 263 -9.41 -3.42 -6.04
N TYR A 264 -10.38 -2.52 -5.81
CA TYR A 264 -10.28 -1.14 -6.28
C TYR A 264 -9.19 -0.36 -5.53
N LEU A 265 -8.98 -0.61 -4.23
CA LEU A 265 -7.83 -0.01 -3.53
C LEU A 265 -6.50 -0.46 -4.14
N GLU A 266 -6.38 -1.74 -4.52
CA GLU A 266 -5.18 -2.24 -5.21
C GLU A 266 -5.03 -1.63 -6.60
N GLU A 267 -6.13 -1.52 -7.36
CA GLU A 267 -6.17 -0.87 -8.68
C GLU A 267 -5.70 0.60 -8.60
N ILE A 268 -6.25 1.36 -7.65
CA ILE A 268 -5.87 2.75 -7.49
C ILE A 268 -4.56 2.93 -6.74
N THR A 269 -3.87 1.88 -6.27
CA THR A 269 -2.55 2.04 -5.63
C THR A 269 -1.53 2.52 -6.66
N PRO A 270 -0.74 3.58 -6.40
CA PRO A 270 0.23 4.03 -7.37
C PRO A 270 1.28 2.94 -7.61
N PRO A 271 1.74 2.74 -8.85
CA PRO A 271 2.71 1.69 -9.18
C PRO A 271 4.14 2.03 -8.74
N PHE A 272 4.30 2.97 -7.81
CA PHE A 272 5.57 3.46 -7.29
C PHE A 272 5.39 4.04 -5.89
N THR A 273 6.50 4.14 -5.17
CA THR A 273 6.65 5.02 -4.00
C THR A 273 7.55 6.19 -4.34
N SER A 274 7.51 7.26 -3.53
CA SER A 274 8.51 8.34 -3.57
C SER A 274 8.91 8.75 -2.17
N VAL A 275 9.97 9.55 -2.04
CA VAL A 275 10.26 10.23 -0.76
C VAL A 275 9.06 11.07 -0.37
N THR A 276 8.61 10.97 0.88
CA THR A 276 7.50 11.76 1.43
C THR A 276 7.90 12.38 2.76
N HIS A 277 7.33 13.54 3.06
CA HIS A 277 7.48 14.17 4.37
C HIS A 277 6.63 13.43 5.43
N GLY A 278 5.43 13.00 5.06
CA GLY A 278 4.46 12.29 5.91
C GLY A 278 3.71 13.14 6.93
N ASP A 279 4.09 14.40 7.12
CA ASP A 279 3.30 15.35 7.89
C ASP A 279 3.55 16.82 7.51
N PRO A 280 3.49 17.21 6.22
CA PRO A 280 3.75 18.58 5.79
C PRO A 280 2.53 19.47 6.07
N ASN A 281 1.98 19.40 7.28
CA ASN A 281 1.01 20.39 7.71
C ASN A 281 1.67 21.79 7.71
N PRO A 282 0.93 22.87 7.47
CA PRO A 282 1.51 24.22 7.41
C PRO A 282 2.32 24.66 8.63
N GLY A 283 2.11 24.08 9.81
CA GLY A 283 2.91 24.34 11.00
C GLY A 283 4.34 23.80 10.90
N ASN A 284 4.52 22.74 10.11
CA ASN A 284 5.79 22.04 9.86
C ASN A 284 6.55 22.58 8.62
N LEU A 285 6.08 23.69 8.05
CA LEU A 285 6.65 24.31 6.86
C LEU A 285 7.16 25.71 7.22
N MET A 286 8.46 25.86 7.48
CA MET A 286 9.05 27.14 7.87
C MET A 286 9.41 27.96 6.62
N LEU A 287 8.96 29.21 6.59
CA LEU A 287 9.15 30.12 5.46
C LEU A 287 9.88 31.39 5.88
N ARG A 288 10.98 31.68 5.19
CA ARG A 288 11.62 33.00 5.19
C ARG A 288 11.33 33.66 3.85
N ALA A 289 10.36 34.56 3.84
CA ALA A 289 9.92 35.26 2.64
C ALA A 289 10.27 36.76 2.74
N THR A 290 11.12 37.23 1.83
CA THR A 290 11.32 38.65 1.52
C THR A 290 10.52 39.02 0.26
N THR A 291 10.56 40.29 -0.15
CA THR A 291 9.90 40.72 -1.39
C THR A 291 10.48 40.02 -2.63
N ALA A 292 11.80 39.78 -2.67
CA ALA A 292 12.52 39.22 -3.80
C ALA A 292 12.73 37.70 -3.74
N GLU A 293 12.89 37.12 -2.55
CA GLU A 293 13.27 35.71 -2.38
C GLU A 293 12.41 35.03 -1.30
N ALA A 294 12.17 33.73 -1.48
CA ALA A 294 11.48 32.92 -0.49
C ALA A 294 12.20 31.58 -0.32
N GLU A 295 12.52 31.27 0.93
CA GLU A 295 13.13 30.02 1.34
C GLU A 295 12.16 29.19 2.18
N LEU A 296 12.26 27.87 2.02
CA LEU A 296 11.43 26.88 2.68
C LEU A 296 12.30 25.91 3.46
N LYS A 297 11.84 25.54 4.66
CA LYS A 297 12.37 24.41 5.44
C LYS A 297 11.24 23.47 5.86
N LEU A 298 11.43 22.18 5.59
CA LEU A 298 10.54 21.09 5.95
C LEU A 298 11.04 20.49 7.27
N ILE A 299 10.22 20.55 8.31
CA ILE A 299 10.58 20.05 9.65
C ILE A 299 9.56 19.01 10.13
N ASP A 300 9.97 18.16 11.06
CA ASP A 300 9.10 17.19 11.72
C ASP A 300 8.46 16.15 10.77
N PRO A 301 9.27 15.50 9.90
CA PRO A 301 8.78 14.43 9.02
C PRO A 301 8.35 13.20 9.83
N LYS A 302 7.62 12.29 9.19
CA LYS A 302 7.43 10.92 9.68
C LYS A 302 8.65 10.05 9.33
N ASP A 303 8.82 9.00 10.11
CA ASP A 303 9.93 8.02 10.07
C ASP A 303 9.89 7.05 8.87
N TRP A 304 8.76 6.98 8.16
CA TRP A 304 8.56 6.07 7.03
C TRP A 304 9.40 6.37 5.77
N MET A 305 9.92 7.60 5.61
CA MET A 305 10.78 8.08 4.53
C MET A 305 10.22 8.04 3.09
N THR A 306 9.63 6.92 2.66
CA THR A 306 8.97 6.76 1.35
C THR A 306 7.51 6.34 1.51
N GLY A 307 6.67 6.70 0.52
CA GLY A 307 5.23 6.39 0.55
C GLY A 307 4.50 6.90 -0.68
N ASP A 308 3.17 7.01 -0.57
CA ASP A 308 2.33 7.66 -1.57
C ASP A 308 2.53 9.19 -1.51
N TYR A 309 2.98 9.79 -2.62
CA TYR A 309 3.21 11.24 -2.72
C TYR A 309 1.94 12.07 -2.41
N LEU A 310 0.75 11.51 -2.64
CA LEU A 310 -0.51 12.18 -2.32
C LEU A 310 -0.74 12.35 -0.83
N PHE A 311 -0.07 11.57 0.01
CA PHE A 311 -0.23 11.71 1.46
C PHE A 311 0.15 13.12 1.92
N ASP A 312 1.26 13.64 1.40
CA ASP A 312 1.75 14.99 1.70
C ASP A 312 0.82 16.08 1.17
N VAL A 313 0.34 15.94 -0.07
CA VAL A 313 -0.54 16.94 -0.68
C VAL A 313 -1.90 16.98 0.02
N THR A 314 -2.45 15.82 0.37
CA THR A 314 -3.71 15.72 1.14
C THR A 314 -3.51 16.19 2.59
N LYS A 315 -2.29 16.10 3.14
CA LYS A 315 -1.91 16.73 4.41
C LYS A 315 -1.96 18.27 4.36
N ILE A 316 -1.52 18.88 3.28
CA ILE A 316 -1.67 20.33 3.09
C ILE A 316 -3.15 20.68 2.87
N THR A 317 -3.82 19.96 1.97
CA THR A 317 -5.20 20.21 1.57
C THR A 317 -6.17 20.16 2.74
N HIS A 318 -6.15 19.11 3.57
CA HIS A 318 -7.08 19.02 4.69
C HIS A 318 -6.91 20.15 5.70
N PHE A 319 -5.69 20.69 5.81
CA PHE A 319 -5.43 21.83 6.67
C PHE A 319 -6.03 23.11 6.10
N LEU A 320 -5.85 23.36 4.80
CA LEU A 320 -6.40 24.54 4.13
C LEU A 320 -7.93 24.54 4.12
N GLU A 321 -8.55 23.38 3.89
CA GLU A 321 -10.02 23.22 3.79
C GLU A 321 -10.73 23.15 5.14
N GLY A 322 -10.12 22.46 6.11
CA GLY A 322 -10.76 22.08 7.38
C GLY A 322 -10.01 22.62 8.59
N THR A 323 -8.83 22.07 8.89
CA THR A 323 -8.14 22.32 10.17
C THR A 323 -7.88 23.79 10.44
N GLY A 324 -7.31 24.51 9.47
CA GLY A 324 -6.97 25.94 9.58
C GLY A 324 -8.21 26.80 9.83
N PRO A 325 -9.21 26.79 8.93
CA PRO A 325 -10.42 27.60 9.10
C PRO A 325 -11.23 27.27 10.36
N VAL A 326 -11.25 26.01 10.80
CA VAL A 326 -11.97 25.59 12.01
C VAL A 326 -11.25 26.03 13.29
N GLU A 327 -9.92 25.95 13.32
CA GLU A 327 -9.13 26.27 14.52
C GLU A 327 -8.73 27.74 14.60
N LYS A 328 -8.70 28.44 13.46
CA LYS A 328 -8.32 29.85 13.32
C LYS A 328 -9.29 30.58 12.38
N PRO A 329 -10.59 30.66 12.73
CA PRO A 329 -11.59 31.27 11.86
C PRO A 329 -11.35 32.78 11.72
N GLU A 330 -11.63 33.29 10.52
CA GLU A 330 -11.43 34.70 10.14
C GLU A 330 -12.19 35.68 11.05
N GLN A 331 -13.38 35.29 11.51
CA GLN A 331 -14.23 36.13 12.36
C GLN A 331 -13.74 36.22 13.82
N GLY A 332 -12.73 35.45 14.20
CA GLY A 332 -12.22 35.37 15.57
C GLY A 332 -13.15 34.61 16.52
N GLY A 333 -12.57 33.75 17.37
CA GLY A 333 -13.30 32.94 18.35
C GLY A 333 -13.59 31.51 17.88
N PRO A 334 -13.96 30.59 18.79
CA PRO A 334 -14.17 29.19 18.44
C PRO A 334 -15.44 29.00 17.61
N VAL A 335 -15.35 28.23 16.52
CA VAL A 335 -16.52 27.80 15.74
C VAL A 335 -17.41 26.93 16.62
N LYS A 336 -18.73 27.15 16.55
CA LYS A 336 -19.73 26.38 17.29
C LYS A 336 -20.48 25.39 16.40
N THR A 337 -20.81 24.25 17.00
CA THR A 337 -21.62 23.21 16.37
C THR A 337 -22.97 23.09 17.06
N ALA A 338 -23.99 22.73 16.29
CA ALA A 338 -25.24 22.21 16.81
C ALA A 338 -25.30 20.71 16.50
N PHE A 339 -25.31 19.88 17.53
CA PHE A 339 -25.43 18.43 17.39
C PHE A 339 -26.70 17.95 18.10
N ALA A 340 -27.57 17.26 17.36
CA ALA A 340 -28.79 16.68 17.88
C ALA A 340 -28.97 15.25 17.39
N VAL A 341 -29.68 14.42 18.15
CA VAL A 341 -30.01 13.05 17.76
C VAL A 341 -31.52 12.94 17.62
N ASN A 342 -31.99 12.82 16.38
CA ASN A 342 -33.41 12.74 16.02
C ASN A 342 -33.75 11.31 15.59
N GLY A 343 -34.02 10.44 16.57
CA GLY A 343 -34.26 9.03 16.34
C GLY A 343 -33.01 8.31 15.80
N ALA A 344 -33.11 7.73 14.60
CA ALA A 344 -32.02 6.98 13.97
C ALA A 344 -31.01 7.86 13.20
N VAL A 345 -31.29 9.16 13.05
CA VAL A 345 -30.44 10.11 12.32
C VAL A 345 -29.93 11.17 13.30
N ALA A 346 -28.62 11.38 13.34
CA ALA A 346 -28.04 12.54 14.01
C ALA A 346 -27.95 13.71 13.04
N GLU A 347 -28.04 14.93 13.56
CA GLU A 347 -27.89 16.16 12.81
C GLU A 347 -26.71 16.95 13.37
N LEU A 348 -25.80 17.34 12.49
CA LEU A 348 -24.64 18.15 12.78
C LEU A 348 -24.68 19.37 11.85
N ALA A 349 -24.95 20.54 12.44
CA ALA A 349 -24.93 21.81 11.73
C ALA A 349 -23.80 22.68 12.26
N TYR A 350 -23.08 23.33 11.34
CA TYR A 350 -22.04 24.30 11.66
C TYR A 350 -21.85 25.27 10.50
N THR A 351 -21.23 26.40 10.78
CA THR A 351 -20.81 27.35 9.76
C THR A 351 -19.52 27.99 10.22
N TYR A 352 -18.54 28.05 9.33
CA TYR A 352 -17.29 28.77 9.54
C TYR A 352 -16.87 29.47 8.25
N GLY A 353 -16.26 30.64 8.39
CA GLY A 353 -15.67 31.37 7.27
C GLY A 353 -14.37 30.71 6.85
N LYS A 354 -14.22 30.44 5.55
CA LYS A 354 -12.93 30.11 4.94
C LYS A 354 -12.31 31.40 4.40
N PRO A 355 -11.00 31.62 4.61
CA PRO A 355 -10.31 32.72 3.92
C PRO A 355 -10.56 32.66 2.41
N ALA A 356 -10.71 33.82 1.76
CA ALA A 356 -11.06 33.90 0.34
C ALA A 356 -10.07 33.19 -0.60
N TRP A 357 -8.82 33.00 -0.16
CA TRP A 357 -7.80 32.27 -0.92
C TRP A 357 -7.88 30.74 -0.80
N THR A 358 -8.65 30.18 0.13
CA THR A 358 -8.64 28.72 0.42
C THR A 358 -8.91 27.88 -0.82
N GLU A 359 -9.97 28.20 -1.56
CA GLU A 359 -10.37 27.44 -2.77
C GLU A 359 -9.28 27.48 -3.85
N LEU A 360 -8.65 28.65 -4.05
CA LEU A 360 -7.56 28.81 -5.02
C LEU A 360 -6.33 27.98 -4.65
N LEU A 361 -5.97 27.89 -3.36
CA LEU A 361 -4.82 27.09 -2.93
C LEU A 361 -5.08 25.59 -3.06
N VAL A 362 -6.31 25.16 -2.77
CA VAL A 362 -6.73 23.76 -2.92
C VAL A 362 -6.72 23.36 -4.39
N GLU A 363 -7.19 24.24 -5.27
CA GLU A 363 -7.11 24.02 -6.71
C GLU A 363 -5.65 23.96 -7.19
N ALA A 364 -4.79 24.85 -6.70
CA ALA A 364 -3.34 24.78 -7.00
C ALA A 364 -2.70 23.45 -6.55
N CYS A 365 -3.12 22.89 -5.41
CA CYS A 365 -2.70 21.55 -5.00
C CYS A 365 -3.17 20.47 -5.98
N ARG A 366 -4.44 20.49 -6.40
CA ARG A 366 -5.02 19.54 -7.35
C ARG A 366 -4.39 19.63 -8.74
N GLU A 367 -4.23 20.84 -9.27
CA GLU A 367 -3.58 21.09 -10.55
C GLU A 367 -2.15 20.53 -10.54
N ARG A 368 -1.41 20.76 -9.46
CA ARG A 368 -0.04 20.27 -9.39
C ARG A 368 0.04 18.74 -9.32
N VAL A 369 -0.86 18.11 -8.57
CA VAL A 369 -1.01 16.64 -8.57
C VAL A 369 -1.33 16.14 -9.97
N ALA A 370 -2.32 16.73 -10.65
CA ALA A 370 -2.71 16.33 -11.99
C ALA A 370 -1.55 16.44 -12.99
N GLN A 371 -0.77 17.52 -12.92
CA GLN A 371 0.42 17.71 -13.75
C GLN A 371 1.49 16.63 -13.51
N PHE A 372 1.71 16.23 -12.26
CA PHE A 372 2.65 15.16 -11.92
C PHE A 372 2.14 13.79 -12.37
N ALA A 373 0.88 13.49 -12.08
CA ALA A 373 0.21 12.24 -12.45
C ALA A 373 0.08 12.03 -13.97
N ALA A 374 0.10 13.11 -14.74
CA ALA A 374 0.07 13.07 -16.21
C ALA A 374 1.46 12.85 -16.84
N ARG A 375 2.55 12.84 -16.07
CA ARG A 375 3.90 12.63 -16.62
C ARG A 375 4.04 11.20 -17.16
N LYS A 376 4.69 11.06 -18.31
CA LYS A 376 4.91 9.75 -18.95
C LYS A 376 5.76 8.83 -18.08
N GLU A 377 6.66 9.39 -17.29
CA GLU A 377 7.52 8.68 -16.36
C GLU A 377 6.78 8.25 -15.10
N SER A 378 5.55 8.72 -14.84
CA SER A 378 4.78 8.40 -13.63
C SER A 378 3.27 8.48 -13.88
N PRO A 379 2.73 7.71 -14.86
CA PRO A 379 1.31 7.78 -15.17
C PRO A 379 0.51 7.26 -13.99
N ASP A 380 -0.42 8.09 -13.53
CA ASP A 380 -1.21 7.81 -12.33
C ASP A 380 -2.67 8.24 -12.55
N PRO A 381 -3.45 7.46 -13.33
CA PRO A 381 -4.80 7.87 -13.73
C PRO A 381 -5.79 7.92 -12.56
N HIS A 382 -5.47 7.29 -11.43
CA HIS A 382 -6.37 7.17 -10.27
C HIS A 382 -6.06 8.16 -9.14
N TRP A 383 -5.19 9.15 -9.38
CA TRP A 383 -4.78 10.12 -8.35
C TRP A 383 -5.97 10.80 -7.66
N ALA A 384 -7.05 11.11 -8.39
CA ALA A 384 -8.19 11.83 -7.85
C ALA A 384 -8.96 11.03 -6.79
N ALA A 385 -9.12 9.71 -6.98
CA ALA A 385 -9.74 8.85 -5.99
C ALA A 385 -8.88 8.75 -4.72
N ARG A 386 -7.57 8.61 -4.88
CA ARG A 386 -6.63 8.60 -3.75
C ARG A 386 -6.55 9.94 -3.02
N TYR A 387 -6.69 11.06 -3.74
CA TYR A 387 -6.72 12.39 -3.16
C TYR A 387 -7.94 12.57 -2.23
N ASP A 388 -9.12 12.10 -2.64
CA ASP A 388 -10.32 12.14 -1.82
C ASP A 388 -10.16 11.25 -0.56
N LEU A 389 -9.66 10.02 -0.74
CA LEU A 389 -9.42 9.08 0.36
C LEU A 389 -8.36 9.60 1.36
N GLY A 390 -7.25 10.14 0.87
CA GLY A 390 -6.18 10.69 1.70
C GLY A 390 -6.63 11.93 2.48
N THR A 391 -7.47 12.78 1.88
CA THR A 391 -8.06 13.95 2.57
C THR A 391 -9.03 13.49 3.67
N ALA A 392 -9.88 12.50 3.38
CA ALA A 392 -10.75 11.88 4.38
C ALA A 392 -9.95 11.27 5.54
N ALA A 393 -8.89 10.52 5.24
CA ALA A 393 -8.01 9.90 6.25
C ALA A 393 -7.37 10.92 7.19
N ASN A 394 -6.97 12.07 6.65
CA ASN A 394 -6.38 13.12 7.44
C ASN A 394 -7.40 13.84 8.33
N LEU A 395 -8.58 14.18 7.82
CA LEU A 395 -9.63 14.83 8.62
C LEU A 395 -10.18 13.90 9.71
N LEU A 396 -10.51 12.65 9.36
CA LEU A 396 -11.05 11.65 10.29
C LEU A 396 -10.01 11.17 11.32
N GLY A 397 -8.73 11.44 11.10
CA GLY A 397 -7.65 11.14 12.04
C GLY A 397 -7.51 12.15 13.19
N LEU A 398 -8.14 13.33 13.10
CA LEU A 398 -7.99 14.43 14.06
C LEU A 398 -8.95 14.44 15.27
N PRO A 399 -10.22 13.98 15.17
CA PRO A 399 -11.22 14.14 16.22
C PRO A 399 -10.76 13.68 17.61
N LEU A 400 -10.18 12.48 17.74
CA LEU A 400 -9.69 11.95 19.01
C LEU A 400 -8.74 12.92 19.73
N GLY A 401 -7.72 13.40 19.01
CA GLY A 401 -6.74 14.33 19.57
C GLY A 401 -7.28 15.73 19.85
N ARG A 402 -8.46 16.08 19.33
CA ARG A 402 -9.18 17.33 19.65
C ARG A 402 -10.08 17.16 20.86
N LEU A 403 -10.72 16.00 21.03
CA LEU A 403 -11.42 15.63 22.26
C LEU A 403 -10.46 15.63 23.46
N ASP A 404 -9.26 15.07 23.32
CA ASP A 404 -8.24 15.07 24.38
C ASP A 404 -7.78 16.47 24.80
N LYS A 405 -7.96 17.47 23.91
CA LYS A 405 -7.63 18.88 24.16
C LYS A 405 -8.86 19.72 24.56
N GLY A 406 -10.01 19.10 24.81
CA GLY A 406 -11.26 19.81 25.14
C GLY A 406 -11.83 20.66 23.98
N ARG A 407 -11.49 20.33 22.73
CA ARG A 407 -11.94 21.07 21.53
C ARG A 407 -13.05 20.28 20.81
N GLU A 408 -14.17 20.10 21.49
CA GLU A 408 -15.26 19.23 21.02
C GLU A 408 -15.91 19.72 19.72
N ASP A 409 -16.18 21.02 19.60
CA ASP A 409 -16.76 21.62 18.39
C ASP A 409 -15.88 21.36 17.15
N ALA A 410 -14.57 21.57 17.28
CA ALA A 410 -13.62 21.29 16.21
C ALA A 410 -13.57 19.79 15.85
N ALA A 411 -13.64 18.91 16.85
CA ALA A 411 -13.68 17.46 16.63
C ALA A 411 -14.92 17.05 15.81
N LEU A 412 -16.09 17.60 16.13
CA LEU A 412 -17.35 17.35 15.41
C LEU A 412 -17.30 17.88 13.97
N ILE A 413 -16.80 19.11 13.76
CA ILE A 413 -16.69 19.68 12.41
C ILE A 413 -15.76 18.84 11.53
N LEU A 414 -14.56 18.52 12.03
CA LEU A 414 -13.59 17.73 11.27
C LEU A 414 -14.08 16.30 10.99
N TYR A 415 -14.88 15.74 11.88
CA TYR A 415 -15.58 14.47 11.64
C TYR A 415 -16.62 14.60 10.53
N GLY A 416 -17.48 15.62 10.57
CA GLY A 416 -18.46 15.89 9.52
C GLY A 416 -17.81 16.10 8.15
N GLU A 417 -16.82 17.00 8.07
CA GLU A 417 -16.05 17.26 6.85
C GLU A 417 -15.33 16.00 6.36
N GLY A 418 -14.68 15.25 7.24
CA GLY A 418 -14.00 14.01 6.88
C GLY A 418 -14.94 12.95 6.30
N LEU A 419 -16.18 12.86 6.80
CA LEU A 419 -17.19 11.96 6.24
C LEU A 419 -17.71 12.43 4.88
N LEU A 420 -17.78 13.73 4.62
CA LEU A 420 -18.12 14.27 3.29
C LEU A 420 -17.08 13.86 2.24
N TRP A 421 -15.79 13.91 2.58
CA TRP A 421 -14.72 13.42 1.70
C TRP A 421 -14.76 11.90 1.51
N LEU A 422 -15.05 11.15 2.58
CA LEU A 422 -15.20 9.69 2.49
C LEU A 422 -16.39 9.30 1.61
N ASP A 423 -17.50 10.02 1.70
CA ASP A 423 -18.68 9.83 0.85
C ASP A 423 -18.36 10.10 -0.63
N ARG A 424 -17.60 11.16 -0.94
CA ARG A 424 -17.11 11.44 -2.31
C ARG A 424 -16.24 10.30 -2.85
N PHE A 425 -15.32 9.78 -2.03
CA PHE A 425 -14.51 8.62 -2.41
C PHE A 425 -15.39 7.39 -2.67
N CYS A 426 -16.33 7.07 -1.78
CA CYS A 426 -17.25 5.96 -1.98
C CYS A 426 -18.20 6.16 -3.17
N ALA A 427 -18.57 7.40 -3.52
CA ALA A 427 -19.30 7.64 -4.76
C ALA A 427 -18.49 7.25 -6.00
N ARG A 428 -17.15 7.42 -5.98
CA ARG A 428 -16.26 6.90 -7.03
C ARG A 428 -16.13 5.39 -6.99
N LEU A 429 -16.19 4.77 -5.81
CA LEU A 429 -16.39 3.33 -5.71
C LEU A 429 -17.67 2.94 -6.43
N GLY A 430 -18.79 3.62 -6.20
CA GLY A 430 -20.08 3.37 -6.88
C GLY A 430 -20.06 3.54 -8.41
N VAL A 431 -19.26 4.48 -8.93
CA VAL A 431 -19.10 4.73 -10.38
C VAL A 431 -18.09 3.77 -11.01
N ALA A 432 -17.04 3.37 -10.29
CA ALA A 432 -16.07 2.35 -10.73
C ALA A 432 -16.57 0.91 -10.52
N SER A 433 -17.45 0.71 -9.53
CA SER A 433 -18.28 -0.49 -9.33
C SER A 433 -19.58 -0.44 -10.13
N GLY A 434 -19.67 0.50 -11.07
CA GLY A 434 -20.46 0.33 -12.27
C GLY A 434 -19.98 -0.93 -12.99
N GLN A 435 -20.53 -2.06 -12.53
CA GLN A 435 -20.32 -3.44 -12.95
C GLN A 435 -18.99 -4.03 -12.47
N LEU A 436 -19.08 -5.07 -11.61
CA LEU A 436 -18.28 -6.30 -11.85
C LEU A 436 -18.17 -6.41 -13.36
N PRO A 437 -16.96 -6.32 -13.95
CA PRO A 437 -16.73 -5.96 -15.35
C PRO A 437 -17.84 -6.55 -16.17
N VAL A 438 -18.72 -5.72 -16.77
CA VAL A 438 -20.02 -6.14 -17.36
C VAL A 438 -19.86 -7.57 -17.79
N VAL A 439 -20.32 -8.50 -16.96
CA VAL A 439 -20.35 -9.88 -17.36
C VAL A 439 -21.45 -9.82 -18.39
N LEU A 440 -21.05 -9.58 -19.64
CA LEU A 440 -21.90 -9.72 -20.79
C LEU A 440 -22.36 -11.15 -20.67
N ALA A 441 -23.57 -11.34 -20.15
CA ALA A 441 -24.22 -12.64 -20.05
C ALA A 441 -24.05 -13.28 -21.42
N ALA A 442 -23.11 -14.22 -21.52
CA ALA A 442 -22.85 -14.96 -22.73
C ALA A 442 -23.91 -16.06 -22.76
N GLY A 443 -25.16 -15.66 -23.01
CA GLY A 443 -26.30 -16.53 -22.73
C GLY A 443 -26.56 -16.73 -21.23
N ALA A 444 -27.54 -17.56 -20.92
CA ALA A 444 -28.34 -17.45 -19.72
C ALA A 444 -27.70 -17.84 -18.36
N ASP A 445 -26.57 -18.56 -18.28
CA ASP A 445 -26.34 -19.36 -17.04
C ASP A 445 -24.91 -19.43 -16.44
N GLU A 446 -23.87 -18.71 -16.90
CA GLU A 446 -22.54 -18.74 -16.24
C GLU A 446 -21.75 -17.42 -16.39
N VAL A 447 -21.06 -17.00 -15.32
CA VAL A 447 -20.14 -15.86 -15.31
C VAL A 447 -18.85 -16.28 -15.98
N GLU A 448 -18.51 -15.66 -17.11
CA GLU A 448 -17.26 -15.95 -17.82
C GLU A 448 -16.51 -14.64 -18.08
N PRO A 449 -15.34 -14.42 -17.46
CA PRO A 449 -14.56 -13.22 -17.69
C PRO A 449 -14.15 -13.10 -19.15
N GLU A 450 -14.18 -11.89 -19.72
CA GLU A 450 -13.94 -11.67 -21.15
C GLU A 450 -12.68 -12.33 -21.70
N PRO A 451 -11.51 -12.29 -21.02
CA PRO A 451 -10.32 -12.97 -21.52
C PRO A 451 -10.52 -14.49 -21.65
N LEU A 452 -11.20 -15.11 -20.68
CA LEU A 452 -11.43 -16.56 -20.65
C LEU A 452 -12.52 -16.96 -21.65
N ARG A 453 -13.56 -16.14 -21.81
CA ARG A 453 -14.60 -16.29 -22.83
C ARG A 453 -14.02 -16.35 -24.22
N ARG A 454 -13.13 -15.40 -24.54
CA ARG A 454 -12.44 -15.37 -25.84
C ARG A 454 -11.53 -16.56 -26.05
N ALA A 455 -10.79 -16.97 -25.02
CA ALA A 455 -9.96 -18.17 -25.09
C ALA A 455 -10.79 -19.44 -25.37
N ARG A 456 -11.93 -19.61 -24.68
CA ARG A 456 -12.84 -20.74 -24.95
C ARG A 456 -13.52 -20.65 -26.31
N ALA A 457 -13.93 -19.46 -26.75
CA ALA A 457 -14.46 -19.26 -28.11
C ALA A 457 -13.42 -19.63 -29.19
N TRP A 458 -12.16 -19.21 -29.00
CA TRP A 458 -11.06 -19.59 -29.87
C TRP A 458 -10.85 -21.11 -29.90
N VAL A 459 -10.92 -21.78 -28.74
CA VAL A 459 -10.83 -23.26 -28.67
C VAL A 459 -11.96 -23.92 -29.46
N ARG A 460 -13.21 -23.45 -29.31
CA ARG A 460 -14.36 -23.96 -30.08
C ARG A 460 -14.16 -23.83 -31.59
N GLU A 461 -13.57 -22.72 -32.03
CA GLU A 461 -13.37 -22.43 -33.45
C GLU A 461 -12.18 -23.18 -34.05
N GLN A 462 -11.06 -23.26 -33.30
CA GLN A 462 -9.78 -23.69 -33.84
C GLN A 462 -9.44 -25.16 -33.58
N VAL A 463 -10.07 -25.80 -32.58
CA VAL A 463 -9.77 -27.18 -32.19
C VAL A 463 -10.77 -28.15 -32.84
N PRO A 464 -10.30 -29.10 -33.67
CA PRO A 464 -11.19 -30.05 -34.34
C PRO A 464 -11.92 -30.97 -33.35
N GLY A 465 -13.24 -31.09 -33.51
CA GLY A 465 -14.06 -32.05 -32.75
C GLY A 465 -14.44 -31.62 -31.34
N VAL A 466 -14.35 -30.32 -31.02
CA VAL A 466 -14.82 -29.79 -29.74
C VAL A 466 -16.33 -29.97 -29.59
N ARG A 467 -16.75 -30.53 -28.45
CA ARG A 467 -18.13 -30.62 -27.99
C ARG A 467 -18.27 -29.95 -26.63
N GLU A 468 -19.39 -29.30 -26.39
CA GLU A 468 -19.73 -28.79 -25.07
C GLU A 468 -20.30 -29.92 -24.21
N ALA A 469 -19.91 -29.97 -22.95
CA ALA A 469 -20.44 -30.85 -21.95
C ALA A 469 -20.68 -30.08 -20.65
N LYS A 470 -21.42 -30.68 -19.72
CA LYS A 470 -21.61 -30.15 -18.37
C LYS A 470 -21.10 -31.17 -17.37
N ASP A 471 -20.29 -30.74 -16.41
CA ASP A 471 -19.90 -31.59 -15.28
C ASP A 471 -21.18 -31.93 -14.50
N GLU A 472 -21.67 -33.16 -14.58
CA GLU A 472 -22.92 -33.56 -13.94
C GLU A 472 -22.87 -33.39 -12.41
N LYS A 473 -21.66 -33.43 -11.82
CA LYS A 473 -21.42 -33.34 -10.38
C LYS A 473 -21.24 -31.90 -9.91
N ARG A 474 -20.45 -31.10 -10.63
CA ARG A 474 -20.06 -29.73 -10.24
C ARG A 474 -20.80 -28.64 -11.00
N GLY A 475 -21.52 -28.98 -12.06
CA GLY A 475 -22.32 -28.06 -12.86
C GLY A 475 -21.53 -27.18 -13.84
N PHE A 476 -20.19 -27.27 -13.87
CA PHE A 476 -19.34 -26.48 -14.75
C PHE A 476 -19.57 -26.78 -16.24
N GLN A 477 -19.44 -25.77 -17.08
CA GLN A 477 -19.33 -26.00 -18.52
C GLN A 477 -17.93 -26.50 -18.88
N LEU A 478 -17.90 -27.52 -19.73
CA LEU A 478 -16.68 -28.17 -20.20
C LEU A 478 -16.63 -28.10 -21.72
N LEU A 479 -15.44 -27.92 -22.28
CA LEU A 479 -15.15 -28.22 -23.68
C LEU A 479 -14.38 -29.54 -23.73
N HIS A 480 -14.91 -30.51 -24.47
CA HIS A 480 -14.29 -31.82 -24.65
C HIS A 480 -13.89 -32.02 -26.10
N TRP A 481 -12.75 -32.65 -26.36
CA TRP A 481 -12.40 -33.18 -27.67
C TRP A 481 -11.63 -34.49 -27.50
N GLU A 482 -11.57 -35.27 -28.59
CA GLU A 482 -10.82 -36.52 -28.58
C GLU A 482 -9.32 -36.25 -28.42
N PRO A 483 -8.61 -37.03 -27.58
CA PRO A 483 -7.17 -36.92 -27.46
C PRO A 483 -6.50 -37.36 -28.75
N VAL A 484 -5.35 -36.74 -29.07
CA VAL A 484 -4.51 -37.10 -30.23
C VAL A 484 -4.16 -38.58 -30.20
N ARG A 485 -3.83 -39.09 -29.01
CA ARG A 485 -3.55 -40.51 -28.75
C ARG A 485 -4.68 -41.12 -27.94
N PRO A 486 -5.12 -42.35 -28.29
CA PRO A 486 -5.97 -43.13 -27.41
C PRO A 486 -5.27 -43.30 -26.06
N ASN A 487 -5.95 -42.93 -24.97
CA ASN A 487 -5.56 -43.35 -23.64
C ASN A 487 -6.41 -44.57 -23.23
N ASP A 488 -5.85 -45.43 -22.38
CA ASP A 488 -6.49 -46.67 -21.93
C ASP A 488 -7.83 -46.47 -21.21
N LYS A 489 -8.22 -45.22 -20.95
CA LYS A 489 -9.45 -44.82 -20.26
C LYS A 489 -10.50 -44.22 -21.19
N GLY A 490 -10.19 -44.01 -22.48
CA GLY A 490 -11.07 -43.29 -23.41
C GLY A 490 -11.46 -41.89 -22.91
N LYS A 491 -10.60 -41.26 -22.10
CA LYS A 491 -10.88 -39.96 -21.51
C LYS A 491 -10.66 -38.86 -22.54
N PRO A 492 -11.61 -37.94 -22.74
CA PRO A 492 -11.40 -36.79 -23.61
C PRO A 492 -10.35 -35.84 -23.02
N VAL A 493 -9.79 -34.98 -23.86
CA VAL A 493 -9.16 -33.74 -23.39
C VAL A 493 -10.27 -32.81 -22.93
N GLU A 494 -10.14 -32.26 -21.73
CA GLU A 494 -11.12 -31.39 -21.10
C GLU A 494 -10.55 -30.01 -20.86
N LEU A 495 -11.28 -28.96 -21.24
CA LEU A 495 -11.05 -27.59 -20.83
C LEU A 495 -12.22 -27.12 -19.98
N SER A 496 -11.92 -26.79 -18.73
CA SER A 496 -12.88 -26.33 -17.73
C SER A 496 -12.67 -24.86 -17.38
N LEU A 497 -13.75 -24.16 -17.04
CA LEU A 497 -13.74 -22.85 -16.42
C LEU A 497 -14.02 -23.03 -14.93
N GLU A 498 -12.99 -22.91 -14.10
CA GLU A 498 -13.14 -23.08 -12.66
C GLU A 498 -13.28 -21.73 -11.96
N HIS A 499 -14.24 -21.64 -11.04
CA HIS A 499 -14.48 -20.51 -10.15
C HIS A 499 -14.26 -20.94 -8.71
N GLU A 500 -13.36 -20.28 -8.01
CA GLU A 500 -13.04 -20.61 -6.63
C GLU A 500 -12.57 -19.39 -5.85
N ALA A 501 -12.83 -19.36 -4.55
CA ALA A 501 -12.19 -18.41 -3.65
C ALA A 501 -11.05 -19.11 -2.91
N ARG A 502 -9.84 -18.59 -3.06
CA ARG A 502 -8.64 -19.13 -2.40
C ARG A 502 -8.23 -18.24 -1.26
N LEU A 503 -8.04 -18.85 -0.09
CA LEU A 503 -7.67 -18.15 1.13
C LEU A 503 -6.43 -18.78 1.77
N ILE A 504 -5.60 -17.94 2.37
CA ILE A 504 -4.47 -18.34 3.20
C ILE A 504 -4.72 -17.91 4.66
N PRO A 505 -4.39 -18.74 5.65
CA PRO A 505 -4.49 -18.30 7.04
C PRO A 505 -3.40 -17.28 7.38
N ALA A 506 -3.71 -16.32 8.25
CA ALA A 506 -2.70 -15.36 8.74
C ALA A 506 -1.61 -16.04 9.58
N ASP A 507 -1.95 -17.12 10.28
CA ASP A 507 -1.05 -17.96 11.07
C ASP A 507 -1.64 -19.37 11.27
N ASP A 508 -0.89 -20.30 11.86
CA ASP A 508 -1.38 -21.65 12.13
C ASP A 508 -2.58 -21.67 13.10
N ARG A 509 -2.73 -20.66 13.97
CA ARG A 509 -3.86 -20.59 14.90
C ARG A 509 -5.16 -20.28 14.16
N ALA A 510 -5.11 -19.47 13.11
CA ALA A 510 -6.24 -19.13 12.27
C ALA A 510 -6.86 -20.38 11.61
N VAL A 511 -6.04 -21.23 10.98
CA VAL A 511 -6.54 -22.47 10.35
C VAL A 511 -6.99 -23.49 11.38
N MET A 512 -6.32 -23.61 12.53
CA MET A 512 -6.74 -24.54 13.59
C MET A 512 -8.10 -24.15 14.18
N LYS A 513 -8.38 -22.84 14.36
CA LYS A 513 -9.71 -22.35 14.74
C LYS A 513 -10.76 -22.67 13.69
N LEU A 514 -10.44 -22.52 12.41
CA LEU A 514 -11.35 -22.88 11.32
C LEU A 514 -11.67 -24.38 11.35
N LEU A 515 -10.65 -25.24 11.44
CA LEU A 515 -10.81 -26.71 11.50
C LEU A 515 -11.61 -27.17 12.72
N GLU A 516 -11.36 -26.57 13.88
CA GLU A 516 -12.14 -26.82 15.09
C GLU A 516 -13.61 -26.43 14.90
N ALA A 517 -13.86 -25.26 14.32
CA ALA A 517 -15.22 -24.78 14.06
C ALA A 517 -15.96 -25.63 13.02
N LEU A 518 -15.28 -26.05 11.95
CA LEU A 518 -15.81 -26.97 10.94
C LEU A 518 -16.17 -28.31 11.57
N SER A 519 -15.26 -28.88 12.38
CA SER A 519 -15.48 -30.16 13.07
C SER A 519 -16.62 -30.09 14.08
N ARG A 520 -16.71 -29.01 14.87
CA ARG A 520 -17.82 -28.81 15.83
C ARG A 520 -19.17 -28.59 15.12
N SER A 521 -19.15 -28.09 13.89
CA SER A 521 -20.36 -27.87 13.08
C SER A 521 -20.81 -29.12 12.33
N GLU A 522 -20.07 -30.23 12.38
CA GLU A 522 -20.42 -31.44 11.66
C GLU A 522 -21.81 -31.98 12.07
N GLY A 523 -22.69 -32.14 11.08
CA GLY A 523 -24.09 -32.52 11.26
C GLY A 523 -24.97 -31.39 11.82
N ARG A 524 -24.45 -30.17 11.96
CA ARG A 524 -25.13 -29.02 12.58
C ARG A 524 -25.17 -27.80 11.66
N PRO A 525 -26.10 -26.86 11.88
CA PRO A 525 -26.10 -25.56 11.21
C PRO A 525 -24.80 -24.79 11.43
N ALA A 526 -24.27 -24.17 10.36
CA ALA A 526 -23.05 -23.39 10.37
C ALA A 526 -23.11 -22.23 11.38
N GLY A 527 -24.30 -21.68 11.65
CA GLY A 527 -24.52 -20.60 12.62
C GLY A 527 -24.26 -20.98 14.08
N GLU A 528 -24.11 -22.27 14.40
CA GLU A 528 -23.81 -22.70 15.77
C GLU A 528 -22.33 -22.48 16.14
N HIS A 529 -21.42 -22.85 15.25
CA HIS A 529 -19.98 -22.83 15.53
C HIS A 529 -19.13 -22.22 14.39
N LEU A 530 -19.49 -22.45 13.12
CA LEU A 530 -18.70 -21.99 11.96
C LEU A 530 -18.89 -20.51 11.62
N LEU A 531 -20.09 -19.96 11.74
CA LEU A 531 -20.42 -18.59 11.34
C LEU A 531 -21.31 -17.90 12.39
N PRO A 532 -21.41 -16.57 12.39
CA PRO A 532 -22.40 -15.85 13.19
C PRO A 532 -23.83 -16.29 12.87
N LYS A 533 -24.74 -16.25 13.85
CA LYS A 533 -26.14 -16.68 13.68
C LYS A 533 -26.93 -15.82 12.68
N ASP A 534 -26.51 -14.57 12.50
CA ASP A 534 -27.06 -13.60 11.55
C ASP A 534 -26.43 -13.71 10.15
N SER A 535 -25.49 -14.63 9.94
CA SER A 535 -24.93 -14.91 8.62
C SER A 535 -25.98 -15.49 7.67
N PRO A 536 -26.00 -15.11 6.38
CA PRO A 536 -26.90 -15.72 5.40
C PRO A 536 -26.65 -17.23 5.21
N PHE A 537 -25.48 -17.73 5.64
CA PHE A 537 -25.10 -19.13 5.58
C PHE A 537 -25.39 -19.90 6.88
N ALA A 538 -25.89 -19.23 7.92
CA ALA A 538 -26.05 -19.81 9.26
C ALA A 538 -26.93 -21.07 9.28
N ALA A 539 -27.89 -21.17 8.36
CA ALA A 539 -28.81 -22.30 8.25
C ALA A 539 -28.26 -23.50 7.46
N LEU A 540 -27.10 -23.38 6.81
CA LEU A 540 -26.49 -24.49 6.09
C LEU A 540 -25.92 -25.52 7.06
N VAL A 541 -26.18 -26.80 6.83
CA VAL A 541 -25.63 -27.90 7.62
C VAL A 541 -24.27 -28.29 7.06
N VAL A 542 -23.27 -28.36 7.94
CA VAL A 542 -21.91 -28.77 7.58
C VAL A 542 -21.80 -30.29 7.67
N HIS A 543 -21.18 -30.94 6.68
CA HIS A 543 -20.76 -32.33 6.79
C HIS A 543 -19.33 -32.51 6.30
N ARG A 544 -18.66 -33.51 6.85
CA ARG A 544 -17.32 -33.90 6.47
C ARG A 544 -17.38 -35.01 5.43
N TYR A 545 -16.50 -34.93 4.44
CA TYR A 545 -16.26 -36.06 3.54
C TYR A 545 -15.21 -36.98 4.18
N GLU A 546 -15.55 -38.25 4.39
CA GLU A 546 -14.59 -39.24 4.83
C GLU A 546 -13.52 -39.48 3.75
N ARG A 547 -12.26 -39.54 4.18
CA ARG A 547 -11.08 -39.71 3.33
C ARG A 547 -10.20 -40.80 3.92
N GLU A 548 -9.59 -41.61 3.05
CA GLU A 548 -8.52 -42.50 3.50
C GLU A 548 -7.39 -41.67 4.14
N PRO A 549 -6.81 -42.16 5.26
CA PRO A 549 -5.68 -41.49 5.89
C PRO A 549 -4.46 -41.46 4.96
N GLY A 550 -3.67 -40.40 5.07
CA GLY A 550 -2.47 -40.18 4.26
C GLY A 550 -2.64 -39.09 3.21
N ALA A 551 -1.72 -39.04 2.25
CA ALA A 551 -1.71 -38.04 1.17
C ALA A 551 -2.82 -38.32 0.16
N GLN A 552 -3.56 -37.28 -0.25
CA GLN A 552 -4.62 -37.40 -1.26
C GLN A 552 -4.09 -37.27 -2.68
N SER A 553 -3.04 -36.45 -2.89
CA SER A 553 -2.31 -36.35 -4.14
C SER A 553 -0.82 -36.10 -3.90
N VAL A 554 -0.01 -36.60 -4.83
CA VAL A 554 1.40 -36.19 -5.02
C VAL A 554 1.51 -35.74 -6.47
N ASP A 555 1.78 -34.46 -6.67
CA ASP A 555 1.90 -33.89 -8.01
C ASP A 555 3.30 -33.30 -8.23
N ARG A 556 3.76 -33.38 -9.47
CA ARG A 556 5.02 -32.81 -9.95
C ARG A 556 4.71 -31.59 -10.81
N TYR A 557 5.30 -30.45 -10.48
CA TYR A 557 5.15 -29.21 -11.23
C TYR A 557 6.37 -28.93 -12.09
N TYR A 558 6.11 -28.41 -13.28
CA TYR A 558 7.11 -28.19 -14.31
C TYR A 558 7.27 -26.70 -14.62
N ASP A 559 8.51 -26.30 -14.93
CA ASP A 559 8.84 -24.96 -15.36
C ASP A 559 10.01 -24.96 -16.37
N VAL A 560 10.27 -23.82 -16.99
CA VAL A 560 11.33 -23.59 -17.98
C VAL A 560 12.57 -23.03 -17.27
N PRO A 561 13.74 -23.69 -17.37
CA PRO A 561 14.99 -23.19 -16.80
C PRO A 561 15.44 -21.88 -17.46
N ALA A 562 16.09 -21.00 -16.69
CA ALA A 562 16.59 -19.70 -17.16
C ALA A 562 17.64 -19.76 -18.29
N ALA A 563 18.16 -20.95 -18.63
CA ALA A 563 19.34 -21.11 -19.48
C ALA A 563 19.08 -21.16 -21.00
N ALA A 564 17.83 -21.09 -21.48
CA ALA A 564 17.54 -21.13 -22.92
C ALA A 564 17.59 -19.72 -23.56
N GLY A 565 18.75 -19.05 -23.47
CA GLY A 565 19.03 -17.78 -24.16
C GLY A 565 19.17 -17.90 -25.69
N GLY A 566 18.43 -18.80 -26.33
CA GLY A 566 18.33 -18.91 -27.78
C GLY A 566 17.13 -18.13 -28.27
N ALA A 567 17.34 -17.03 -28.98
CA ALA A 567 16.28 -16.28 -29.65
C ALA A 567 15.68 -17.11 -30.80
N PHE A 568 14.72 -17.99 -30.50
CA PHE A 568 13.84 -18.58 -31.49
C PHE A 568 12.48 -17.90 -31.40
N GLY A 569 12.24 -17.00 -32.35
CA GLY A 569 10.92 -16.42 -32.55
C GLY A 569 10.02 -17.46 -33.19
N VAL A 570 9.06 -17.99 -32.45
CA VAL A 570 7.82 -18.46 -33.08
C VAL A 570 7.22 -17.22 -33.75
N PRO A 571 7.02 -17.20 -35.08
CA PRO A 571 6.40 -16.06 -35.73
C PRO A 571 5.01 -15.89 -35.10
N ALA A 572 4.80 -14.77 -34.40
CA ALA A 572 3.45 -14.36 -34.05
C ALA A 572 2.66 -14.32 -35.37
N LEU A 573 1.59 -15.12 -35.48
CA LEU A 573 0.71 -15.06 -36.64
C LEU A 573 0.28 -13.60 -36.81
N ALA A 574 0.64 -13.02 -37.96
CA ALA A 574 0.33 -11.65 -38.34
C ALA A 574 -1.19 -11.48 -38.42
N GLY A 575 -1.76 -11.07 -37.29
CA GLY A 575 -3.19 -10.90 -37.05
C GLY A 575 -3.35 -10.41 -35.62
N SER A 576 -2.92 -9.18 -35.37
CA SER A 576 -2.93 -8.55 -34.06
C SER A 576 -4.31 -8.61 -33.43
N TRP A 577 -4.38 -9.23 -32.25
CA TRP A 577 -5.53 -9.19 -31.36
C TRP A 577 -5.77 -7.75 -30.89
N ASP A 578 -6.66 -7.01 -31.55
CA ASP A 578 -7.17 -5.73 -31.03
C ASP A 578 -8.27 -6.01 -29.99
N ALA A 579 -7.85 -6.15 -28.74
CA ALA A 579 -8.71 -6.34 -27.57
C ALA A 579 -8.56 -5.16 -26.59
N PRO A 580 -9.66 -4.68 -25.95
CA PRO A 580 -9.59 -3.67 -24.90
C PRO A 580 -8.76 -4.13 -23.69
N GLN A 581 -8.01 -3.19 -23.11
CA GLN A 581 -7.04 -3.34 -22.03
C GLN A 581 -7.68 -3.76 -20.69
N ALA A 582 -7.75 -5.06 -20.38
CA ALA A 582 -8.37 -5.53 -19.12
C ALA A 582 -7.55 -6.59 -18.34
N SER A 583 -6.24 -6.74 -18.58
CA SER A 583 -5.38 -7.44 -17.63
C SER A 583 -4.15 -6.59 -17.30
N PRO A 584 -3.92 -6.22 -16.02
CA PRO A 584 -2.75 -5.45 -15.61
C PRO A 584 -1.43 -6.22 -15.75
N ASN A 585 -1.46 -7.51 -16.10
CA ASN A 585 -0.29 -8.36 -16.28
C ASN A 585 0.01 -8.72 -17.76
N ARG A 586 -0.69 -8.15 -18.75
CA ARG A 586 -0.33 -8.38 -20.16
C ARG A 586 0.72 -7.36 -20.62
N LEU A 587 1.96 -7.83 -20.75
CA LEU A 587 2.98 -7.15 -21.55
C LEU A 587 2.60 -7.22 -23.02
N LYS A 588 2.95 -6.16 -23.78
CA LYS A 588 2.58 -6.00 -25.19
C LYS A 588 2.99 -7.24 -26.01
N PRO A 589 2.17 -7.67 -26.99
CA PRO A 589 2.58 -8.72 -27.93
C PRO A 589 3.90 -8.33 -28.60
N GLY A 590 4.94 -9.15 -28.43
CA GLY A 590 6.25 -8.95 -29.08
C GLY A 590 7.35 -8.31 -28.25
N GLN A 591 7.15 -8.00 -26.96
CA GLN A 591 8.28 -7.73 -26.05
C GLN A 591 8.64 -8.99 -25.27
N PRO A 592 9.82 -9.63 -25.49
CA PRO A 592 10.25 -10.75 -24.67
C PRO A 592 10.38 -10.28 -23.22
N THR A 593 9.59 -10.88 -22.35
CA THR A 593 9.75 -10.73 -20.91
C THR A 593 11.07 -11.40 -20.54
N GLY A 594 11.90 -10.73 -19.73
CA GLY A 594 13.13 -11.35 -19.22
C GLY A 594 12.87 -12.60 -18.39
N ASP A 595 11.64 -12.80 -17.90
CA ASP A 595 11.21 -14.00 -17.19
C ASP A 595 10.32 -14.87 -18.10
N GLN A 596 10.86 -16.01 -18.54
CA GLN A 596 10.14 -17.03 -19.31
C GLN A 596 9.45 -18.09 -18.43
N ARG A 597 9.61 -18.01 -17.10
CA ARG A 597 9.15 -19.05 -16.18
C ARG A 597 7.62 -19.05 -16.06
N LEU A 598 7.03 -20.23 -16.19
CA LEU A 598 5.59 -20.48 -16.16
C LEU A 598 5.00 -20.17 -14.79
N ILE A 599 5.63 -20.64 -13.71
CA ILE A 599 5.10 -20.48 -12.35
C ILE A 599 5.10 -19.00 -11.93
N SER A 600 6.14 -18.24 -12.28
CA SER A 600 6.17 -16.78 -12.09
C SER A 600 4.98 -16.07 -12.75
N ARG A 601 4.54 -16.59 -13.90
CA ARG A 601 3.43 -16.08 -14.70
C ARG A 601 2.06 -16.59 -14.26
N GLN A 602 1.97 -17.29 -13.12
CA GLN A 602 0.74 -17.97 -12.63
C GLN A 602 0.23 -19.08 -13.56
N ILE A 603 1.11 -19.64 -14.39
CA ILE A 603 0.82 -20.79 -15.24
C ILE A 603 1.33 -22.03 -14.54
N THR A 604 0.48 -23.05 -14.50
CA THR A 604 0.82 -24.28 -13.78
C THR A 604 0.76 -25.45 -14.75
N VAL A 605 1.89 -26.14 -14.93
CA VAL A 605 1.94 -27.42 -15.62
C VAL A 605 2.21 -28.50 -14.60
N ARG A 606 1.31 -29.48 -14.51
CA ARG A 606 1.27 -30.47 -13.44
C ARG A 606 1.09 -31.88 -13.97
N GLU A 607 1.94 -32.80 -13.52
CA GLU A 607 1.79 -34.25 -13.66
C GLU A 607 1.37 -34.85 -12.31
N ARG A 608 0.37 -35.74 -12.29
CA ARG A 608 -0.06 -36.42 -11.06
C ARG A 608 0.58 -37.82 -10.94
N LEU A 609 1.40 -38.03 -9.90
CA LEU A 609 2.30 -39.19 -9.78
C LEU A 609 1.69 -40.39 -9.06
N ARG A 610 0.97 -40.12 -7.97
CA ARG A 610 0.43 -41.14 -7.07
C ARG A 610 -1.04 -40.87 -6.80
N THR A 611 -1.87 -41.87 -7.08
CA THR A 611 -3.32 -41.75 -6.93
C THR A 611 -3.78 -42.52 -5.71
N SER A 612 -4.36 -41.83 -4.74
CA SER A 612 -5.26 -42.50 -3.80
C SER A 612 -6.41 -43.14 -4.61
N LYS A 613 -7.01 -44.23 -4.11
CA LYS A 613 -8.15 -44.91 -4.77
C LYS A 613 -9.34 -43.98 -5.05
N PHE A 614 -9.37 -42.81 -4.41
CA PHE A 614 -10.43 -41.82 -4.53
C PHE A 614 -10.40 -41.01 -5.84
N MET A 615 -9.24 -40.82 -6.46
CA MET A 615 -9.15 -40.02 -7.68
C MET A 615 -9.67 -40.82 -8.87
N THR A 616 -10.60 -40.25 -9.64
CA THR A 616 -11.25 -40.90 -10.80
C THR A 616 -10.30 -41.12 -12.00
N TRP A 617 -9.03 -40.76 -11.87
CA TRP A 617 -8.04 -40.74 -12.93
C TRP A 617 -6.77 -41.48 -12.48
N SER A 618 -6.82 -42.81 -12.32
CA SER A 618 -5.64 -43.60 -12.02
C SER A 618 -4.85 -43.92 -13.29
N GLY A 619 -3.72 -43.24 -13.46
CA GLY A 619 -2.64 -43.68 -14.36
C GLY A 619 -1.83 -44.79 -13.72
N THR A 620 -1.31 -45.70 -14.52
CA THR A 620 -0.39 -46.78 -14.11
C THR A 620 1.00 -46.20 -13.76
N GLU A 621 1.81 -46.92 -12.97
CA GLU A 621 3.21 -46.50 -12.69
C GLU A 621 4.08 -46.43 -13.96
N VAL A 622 3.67 -47.12 -15.02
CA VAL A 622 4.30 -47.15 -16.34
C VAL A 622 3.22 -46.85 -17.38
N GLY A 623 3.33 -45.72 -18.10
CA GLY A 623 2.37 -45.31 -19.13
C GLY A 623 1.82 -43.87 -18.95
N PRO A 624 0.82 -43.48 -19.74
CA PRO A 624 0.20 -42.15 -19.72
C PRO A 624 -0.21 -41.69 -18.32
N ARG A 625 0.08 -40.43 -18.01
CA ARG A 625 -0.20 -39.81 -16.71
C ARG A 625 -1.34 -38.80 -16.83
N ALA A 626 -2.01 -38.53 -15.72
CA ALA A 626 -2.98 -37.43 -15.67
C ALA A 626 -2.21 -36.11 -15.69
N LEU A 627 -2.43 -35.33 -16.74
CA LEU A 627 -1.81 -34.05 -16.99
C LEU A 627 -2.81 -32.94 -16.78
N ASN A 628 -2.30 -31.82 -16.29
CA ASN A 628 -3.08 -30.65 -15.96
C ASN A 628 -2.30 -29.38 -16.32
N LEU A 629 -2.97 -28.46 -17.02
CA LEU A 629 -2.42 -27.16 -17.39
C LEU A 629 -3.41 -26.08 -16.97
N GLU A 630 -3.01 -25.23 -16.03
CA GLU A 630 -3.80 -24.11 -15.54
C GLU A 630 -3.24 -22.82 -16.18
N LEU A 631 -4.10 -22.09 -16.88
CA LEU A 631 -3.78 -20.77 -17.40
C LEU A 631 -3.86 -19.71 -16.29
N PRO A 632 -3.28 -18.50 -16.49
CA PRO A 632 -3.36 -17.44 -15.49
C PRO A 632 -4.81 -17.15 -15.16
N PHE A 633 -5.10 -17.06 -13.87
CA PHE A 633 -6.45 -16.77 -13.41
C PHE A 633 -6.79 -15.27 -13.52
N VAL A 634 -8.08 -14.98 -13.58
CA VAL A 634 -8.64 -13.63 -13.51
C VAL A 634 -9.26 -13.45 -12.13
N THR A 635 -8.87 -12.41 -11.40
CA THR A 635 -9.51 -12.05 -10.14
C THR A 635 -10.87 -11.41 -10.42
N LEU A 636 -11.93 -11.90 -9.76
CA LEU A 636 -13.32 -11.48 -10.02
C LEU A 636 -13.89 -10.50 -9.00
N GLY A 637 -13.03 -9.90 -8.16
CA GLY A 637 -13.44 -8.94 -7.14
C GLY A 637 -12.79 -9.22 -5.80
N CYS A 638 -13.54 -9.02 -4.71
CA CYS A 638 -13.06 -9.21 -3.35
C CYS A 638 -13.10 -10.68 -2.89
N GLY A 639 -12.39 -10.98 -1.80
CA GLY A 639 -12.50 -12.26 -1.10
C GLY A 639 -11.67 -13.42 -1.69
N GLY A 640 -10.69 -13.13 -2.54
CA GLY A 640 -9.82 -14.17 -3.12
C GLY A 640 -10.48 -15.00 -4.22
N LEU A 641 -11.60 -14.50 -4.75
CA LEU A 641 -12.34 -15.14 -5.84
C LEU A 641 -11.59 -15.00 -7.16
N THR A 642 -11.34 -16.13 -7.80
CA THR A 642 -10.65 -16.24 -9.08
C THR A 642 -11.46 -17.09 -10.05
N ALA A 643 -11.28 -16.82 -11.34
CA ALA A 643 -11.72 -17.69 -12.41
C ALA A 643 -10.54 -18.06 -13.29
N ARG A 644 -10.49 -19.30 -13.77
CA ARG A 644 -9.37 -19.78 -14.56
C ARG A 644 -9.78 -20.86 -15.55
N LEU A 645 -8.98 -20.97 -16.60
CA LEU A 645 -9.07 -22.06 -17.54
C LEU A 645 -8.10 -23.17 -17.14
N GLU A 646 -8.63 -24.39 -17.06
CA GLU A 646 -7.89 -25.56 -16.65
C GLU A 646 -8.09 -26.69 -17.67
N PHE A 647 -6.99 -27.10 -18.30
CA PHE A 647 -6.92 -28.26 -19.16
C PHE A 647 -6.65 -29.52 -18.33
N ASN A 648 -7.38 -30.59 -18.60
CA ASN A 648 -7.25 -31.88 -17.94
C ASN A 648 -7.26 -33.00 -18.99
N TRP A 649 -6.20 -33.80 -19.05
CA TRP A 649 -6.13 -34.94 -19.98
C TRP A 649 -5.21 -36.06 -19.46
N VAL A 650 -5.09 -37.14 -20.22
CA VAL A 650 -4.22 -38.28 -19.89
C VAL A 650 -3.30 -38.55 -21.08
N ASP A 651 -1.99 -38.38 -20.89
CA ASP A 651 -0.99 -38.58 -21.94
C ASP A 651 0.44 -38.66 -21.35
N ASP A 652 1.43 -38.80 -22.22
CA ASP A 652 2.84 -38.61 -21.94
C ASP A 652 3.25 -37.14 -22.12
N LEU A 653 3.78 -36.54 -21.05
CA LEU A 653 4.14 -35.12 -21.03
C LEU A 653 5.21 -34.76 -22.06
N GLU A 654 6.26 -35.56 -22.18
CA GLU A 654 7.39 -35.29 -23.07
C GLU A 654 6.95 -35.34 -24.54
N ILE A 655 6.12 -36.34 -24.88
CA ILE A 655 5.52 -36.45 -26.21
C ILE A 655 4.63 -35.24 -26.50
N CYS A 656 3.78 -34.84 -25.55
CA CYS A 656 2.90 -33.68 -25.72
C CYS A 656 3.69 -32.39 -25.96
N VAL A 657 4.74 -32.13 -25.17
CA VAL A 657 5.57 -30.92 -25.36
C VAL A 657 6.26 -30.96 -26.71
N ARG A 658 6.85 -32.09 -27.10
CA ARG A 658 7.52 -32.25 -28.40
C ARG A 658 6.57 -31.94 -29.56
N GLU A 659 5.38 -32.53 -29.57
CA GLU A 659 4.40 -32.32 -30.63
C GLU A 659 3.88 -30.89 -30.70
N ALA A 660 3.72 -30.23 -29.56
CA ALA A 660 3.30 -28.84 -29.53
C ALA A 660 4.33 -27.90 -30.19
N MET A 661 5.63 -28.21 -30.05
CA MET A 661 6.73 -27.36 -30.51
C MET A 661 7.28 -27.76 -31.89
N ALA A 662 7.09 -29.01 -32.31
CA ALA A 662 7.67 -29.54 -33.54
C ALA A 662 6.97 -29.03 -34.81
N ALA A 663 7.73 -28.39 -35.70
CA ALA A 663 7.22 -27.78 -36.92
C ALA A 663 6.64 -28.78 -37.93
N ASP A 664 7.11 -30.03 -37.90
CA ASP A 664 6.68 -31.14 -38.74
C ASP A 664 5.44 -31.88 -38.19
N THR A 665 4.98 -31.57 -36.98
CA THR A 665 3.76 -32.17 -36.45
C THR A 665 2.55 -31.68 -37.27
N PRO A 666 1.71 -32.60 -37.80
CA PRO A 666 0.52 -32.22 -38.56
C PRO A 666 -0.33 -31.20 -37.81
N GLU A 667 -0.77 -30.16 -38.51
CA GLU A 667 -1.47 -29.04 -37.86
C GLU A 667 -2.74 -29.48 -37.11
N ALA A 668 -3.48 -30.46 -37.65
CA ALA A 668 -4.65 -31.03 -36.97
C ALA A 668 -4.30 -31.65 -35.60
N VAL A 669 -3.13 -32.30 -35.50
CA VAL A 669 -2.62 -32.89 -34.26
C VAL A 669 -2.18 -31.79 -33.29
N ARG A 670 -1.43 -30.79 -33.77
CA ARG A 670 -1.00 -29.64 -32.95
C ARG A 670 -2.19 -28.90 -32.35
N ARG A 671 -3.22 -28.62 -33.14
CA ARG A 671 -4.41 -27.90 -32.68
C ARG A 671 -5.19 -28.65 -31.59
N GLN A 672 -5.06 -29.96 -31.46
CA GLN A 672 -5.69 -30.73 -30.38
C GLN A 672 -4.84 -30.81 -29.10
N ASN A 673 -3.58 -30.35 -29.14
CA ASN A 673 -2.65 -30.45 -28.02
C ASN A 673 -2.81 -29.24 -27.07
N PRO A 674 -3.13 -29.47 -25.77
CA PRO A 674 -3.27 -28.39 -24.78
C PRO A 674 -2.08 -27.44 -24.69
N PHE A 675 -0.85 -27.93 -24.89
CA PHE A 675 0.34 -27.09 -24.85
C PHE A 675 0.43 -26.13 -26.04
N PHE A 676 0.05 -26.59 -27.23
CA PHE A 676 -0.02 -25.72 -28.41
C PHE A 676 -1.09 -24.65 -28.23
N ILE A 677 -2.27 -25.04 -27.75
CA ILE A 677 -3.37 -24.12 -27.43
C ILE A 677 -2.91 -23.07 -26.41
N ALA A 678 -2.31 -23.49 -25.30
CA ALA A 678 -1.79 -22.58 -24.28
C ALA A 678 -0.70 -21.65 -24.83
N ALA A 679 0.19 -22.15 -25.69
CA ALA A 679 1.21 -21.34 -26.35
C ALA A 679 0.59 -20.28 -27.29
N GLN A 680 -0.51 -20.59 -27.98
CA GLN A 680 -1.23 -19.60 -28.80
C GLN A 680 -1.95 -18.54 -27.95
N LEU A 681 -2.54 -18.94 -26.82
CA LEU A 681 -3.30 -18.03 -25.96
C LEU A 681 -2.40 -17.11 -25.12
N GLU A 682 -1.30 -17.65 -24.59
CA GLU A 682 -0.44 -16.98 -23.61
C GLU A 682 0.98 -16.72 -24.10
N GLY A 683 1.37 -17.13 -25.30
CA GLY A 683 2.73 -16.95 -25.81
C GLY A 683 3.76 -17.70 -24.95
N LEU A 684 3.57 -19.02 -24.82
CA LEU A 684 4.44 -19.86 -23.99
C LEU A 684 5.61 -20.40 -24.79
N ALA A 685 6.81 -20.28 -24.22
CA ALA A 685 7.94 -21.10 -24.58
C ALA A 685 7.89 -22.34 -23.68
N LEU A 686 7.86 -23.54 -24.28
CA LEU A 686 7.81 -24.82 -23.56
C LEU A 686 9.10 -25.63 -23.75
N GLU A 687 10.08 -25.06 -24.43
CA GLU A 687 11.39 -25.68 -24.64
C GLU A 687 12.13 -25.80 -23.30
N GLY A 688 12.64 -26.98 -23.02
CA GLY A 688 13.38 -27.24 -21.77
C GLY A 688 12.50 -27.39 -20.53
N LEU A 689 11.18 -27.54 -20.69
CA LEU A 689 10.26 -27.82 -19.59
C LEU A 689 10.76 -29.00 -18.73
N ALA A 690 11.01 -28.76 -17.45
CA ALA A 690 11.56 -29.74 -16.53
C ALA A 690 10.81 -29.71 -15.18
N PRO A 691 10.75 -30.83 -14.44
CA PRO A 691 10.11 -30.84 -13.13
C PRO A 691 10.97 -30.05 -12.14
N VAL A 692 10.36 -29.07 -11.46
CA VAL A 692 11.05 -28.19 -10.50
C VAL A 692 10.57 -28.36 -9.07
N LEU A 693 9.31 -28.76 -8.89
CA LEU A 693 8.68 -28.95 -7.58
C LEU A 693 7.92 -30.27 -7.53
N GLU A 694 7.88 -30.88 -6.36
CA GLU A 694 6.93 -31.94 -6.01
C GLU A 694 6.13 -31.48 -4.79
N HIS A 695 4.80 -31.58 -4.86
CA HIS A 695 3.94 -31.22 -3.75
C HIS A 695 3.06 -32.40 -3.32
N THR A 696 2.84 -32.51 -2.02
CA THR A 696 1.97 -33.52 -1.41
C THR A 696 0.84 -32.81 -0.68
N THR A 697 -0.40 -33.13 -1.04
CA THR A 697 -1.59 -32.51 -0.44
C THR A 697 -2.26 -33.45 0.55
N PHE A 698 -2.50 -32.95 1.76
CA PHE A 698 -3.34 -33.56 2.79
C PHE A 698 -4.63 -32.73 2.95
N ARG A 699 -5.77 -33.27 2.50
CA ARG A 699 -7.02 -32.52 2.36
C ARG A 699 -8.08 -32.95 3.37
N GLN A 700 -8.62 -31.97 4.09
CA GLN A 700 -9.88 -32.09 4.81
C GLN A 700 -10.98 -31.38 4.01
N LYS A 701 -12.01 -32.13 3.58
CA LYS A 701 -13.08 -31.61 2.74
C LYS A 701 -14.39 -31.57 3.52
N PHE A 702 -15.05 -30.42 3.49
CA PHE A 702 -16.35 -30.18 4.10
C PHE A 702 -17.34 -29.67 3.07
N GLY A 703 -18.58 -30.13 3.15
CA GLY A 703 -19.70 -29.65 2.35
C GLY A 703 -20.67 -28.87 3.21
N LEU A 704 -21.36 -27.91 2.60
CA LEU A 704 -22.43 -27.15 3.22
C LEU A 704 -23.69 -27.30 2.36
N ARG A 705 -24.77 -27.84 2.95
CA ARG A 705 -26.05 -28.06 2.27
C ARG A 705 -27.22 -27.43 3.04
N PRO A 706 -28.37 -27.15 2.40
CA PRO A 706 -29.53 -26.62 3.11
C PRO A 706 -30.01 -27.56 4.23
N ALA A 707 -30.46 -27.00 5.35
CA ALA A 707 -31.06 -27.79 6.42
C ALA A 707 -32.30 -28.56 5.93
N GLY A 708 -32.45 -29.81 6.38
CA GLY A 708 -33.55 -30.69 5.96
C GLY A 708 -33.39 -31.31 4.57
N ALA A 709 -32.32 -30.98 3.84
CA ALA A 709 -32.01 -31.65 2.58
C ALA A 709 -31.58 -33.11 2.85
N GLY A 710 -32.07 -34.05 2.04
CA GLY A 710 -31.76 -35.48 2.19
C GLY A 710 -30.25 -35.78 2.10
N ALA A 711 -29.85 -37.00 2.47
CA ALA A 711 -28.45 -37.43 2.40
C ALA A 711 -27.85 -37.27 0.98
N ASP A 712 -28.68 -37.41 -0.05
CA ASP A 712 -28.33 -37.30 -1.47
C ASP A 712 -28.39 -35.86 -2.02
N ALA A 713 -28.81 -34.88 -1.20
CA ALA A 713 -28.85 -33.50 -1.64
C ALA A 713 -27.44 -32.98 -1.91
N ARG A 714 -27.28 -32.26 -3.03
CA ARG A 714 -26.02 -31.64 -3.40
C ARG A 714 -25.66 -30.56 -2.40
N ASP A 715 -24.40 -30.50 -2.03
CA ASP A 715 -23.83 -29.35 -1.32
C ASP A 715 -24.04 -28.10 -2.16
N LEU A 716 -24.12 -26.93 -1.55
CA LEU A 716 -24.06 -25.65 -2.26
C LEU A 716 -22.62 -25.14 -2.31
N LEU A 717 -21.89 -25.31 -1.20
CA LEU A 717 -20.53 -24.83 -1.03
C LEU A 717 -19.66 -25.95 -0.51
N VAL A 718 -18.41 -25.94 -0.93
CA VAL A 718 -17.38 -26.88 -0.49
C VAL A 718 -16.20 -26.09 0.07
N VAL A 719 -15.71 -26.52 1.22
CA VAL A 719 -14.48 -26.03 1.85
C VAL A 719 -13.45 -27.14 1.81
N ASN A 720 -12.34 -26.92 1.11
CA ASN A 720 -11.15 -27.76 1.22
C ASN A 720 -10.12 -27.03 2.10
N VAL A 721 -9.70 -27.66 3.19
CA VAL A 721 -8.57 -27.22 4.00
C VAL A 721 -7.41 -28.16 3.73
N ASP A 722 -6.42 -27.66 3.01
CA ASP A 722 -5.27 -28.41 2.55
C ASP A 722 -4.04 -28.08 3.40
N THR A 723 -3.38 -29.11 3.92
CA THR A 723 -1.97 -29.03 4.32
C THR A 723 -1.14 -29.44 3.11
N VAL A 724 -0.27 -28.55 2.64
CA VAL A 724 0.60 -28.81 1.49
C VAL A 724 2.03 -28.92 1.98
N VAL A 725 2.71 -29.99 1.56
CA VAL A 725 4.15 -30.18 1.73
C VAL A 725 4.79 -30.08 0.36
N ALA A 726 5.53 -29.00 0.11
CA ALA A 726 6.20 -28.73 -1.15
C ALA A 726 7.70 -29.00 -1.03
N GLN A 727 8.29 -29.60 -2.06
CA GLN A 727 9.72 -29.85 -2.15
C GLN A 727 10.27 -29.33 -3.48
N ASP A 728 11.33 -28.53 -3.40
CA ASP A 728 12.17 -28.19 -4.54
C ASP A 728 12.99 -29.40 -4.94
N LEU A 729 12.85 -29.85 -6.20
CA LEU A 729 13.48 -31.08 -6.67
C LEU A 729 14.99 -30.96 -6.88
N GLU A 730 15.49 -29.74 -7.08
CA GLU A 730 16.91 -29.46 -7.24
C GLU A 730 17.58 -29.33 -5.88
N THR A 731 17.06 -28.46 -5.01
CA THR A 731 17.71 -28.15 -3.72
C THR A 731 17.28 -29.08 -2.59
N ARG A 732 16.22 -29.86 -2.80
CA ARG A 732 15.56 -30.71 -1.79
C ARG A 732 14.99 -29.95 -0.59
N ARG A 733 14.94 -28.60 -0.66
CA ARG A 733 14.30 -27.79 0.37
C ARG A 733 12.81 -28.10 0.44
N VAL A 734 12.30 -28.22 1.65
CA VAL A 734 10.89 -28.54 1.92
C VAL A 734 10.23 -27.34 2.60
N GLY A 735 9.09 -26.94 2.09
CA GLY A 735 8.18 -25.97 2.71
C GLY A 735 6.86 -26.63 3.07
N THR A 736 6.18 -26.13 4.09
CA THR A 736 4.83 -26.58 4.45
C THR A 736 3.94 -25.37 4.66
N TYR A 737 2.71 -25.44 4.16
CA TYR A 737 1.73 -24.38 4.37
C TYR A 737 0.30 -24.91 4.34
N TRP A 738 -0.62 -24.03 4.72
CA TRP A 738 -2.06 -24.27 4.69
C TRP A 738 -2.72 -23.47 3.57
N ASP A 739 -3.61 -24.10 2.84
CA ASP A 739 -4.43 -23.48 1.79
C ASP A 739 -5.91 -23.80 2.01
N VAL A 740 -6.78 -22.84 1.78
CA VAL A 740 -8.22 -22.99 1.94
C VAL A 740 -8.90 -22.66 0.62
N ASP A 741 -9.37 -23.69 -0.08
CA ASP A 741 -10.11 -23.55 -1.34
C ASP A 741 -11.60 -23.62 -1.07
N LEU A 742 -12.34 -22.62 -1.54
CA LEU A 742 -13.78 -22.54 -1.48
C LEU A 742 -14.34 -22.63 -2.90
N SER A 743 -15.32 -23.51 -3.11
CA SER A 743 -15.94 -23.69 -4.42
C SER A 743 -17.44 -23.86 -4.30
N GLY A 744 -18.17 -23.36 -5.31
CA GLY A 744 -19.55 -23.74 -5.55
C GLY A 744 -19.64 -25.13 -6.17
N THR A 745 -20.82 -25.71 -6.15
CA THR A 745 -21.13 -27.03 -6.77
C THR A 745 -22.14 -26.92 -7.92
N GLN A 746 -22.49 -25.69 -8.27
CA GLN A 746 -23.44 -25.34 -9.31
C GLN A 746 -22.72 -24.53 -10.40
N ALA A 747 -23.34 -24.40 -11.57
CA ALA A 747 -22.89 -23.45 -12.58
C ALA A 747 -22.82 -22.06 -11.94
N VAL A 748 -21.69 -21.38 -12.10
CA VAL A 748 -21.45 -20.13 -11.37
C VAL A 748 -22.08 -18.99 -12.14
N ASP A 749 -23.35 -18.72 -11.88
CA ASP A 749 -24.01 -17.48 -12.29
C ASP A 749 -23.61 -16.32 -11.36
N GLY A 750 -24.17 -15.13 -11.60
CA GLY A 750 -23.87 -13.96 -10.77
C GLY A 750 -24.28 -14.13 -9.30
N ALA A 751 -25.36 -14.88 -9.03
CA ALA A 751 -25.84 -15.10 -7.67
C ALA A 751 -24.94 -16.09 -6.92
N GLU A 752 -24.49 -17.15 -7.58
CA GLU A 752 -23.52 -18.11 -7.03
C GLU A 752 -22.16 -17.45 -6.81
N LEU A 753 -21.73 -16.57 -7.70
CA LEU A 753 -20.49 -15.81 -7.53
C LEU A 753 -20.53 -14.91 -6.29
N HIS A 754 -21.63 -14.16 -6.12
CA HIS A 754 -21.85 -13.35 -4.92
C HIS A 754 -21.90 -14.20 -3.66
N ARG A 755 -22.59 -15.35 -3.71
CA ARG A 755 -22.65 -16.31 -2.61
C ARG A 755 -21.26 -16.78 -2.19
N LEU A 756 -20.43 -17.16 -3.16
CA LEU A 756 -19.06 -17.63 -2.90
C LEU A 756 -18.18 -16.51 -2.33
N ALA A 757 -18.28 -15.30 -2.87
CA ALA A 757 -17.54 -14.13 -2.37
C ALA A 757 -17.94 -13.76 -0.93
N ASP A 758 -19.25 -13.72 -0.64
CA ASP A 758 -19.78 -13.42 0.69
C ASP A 758 -19.37 -14.49 1.71
N PHE A 759 -19.37 -15.76 1.30
CA PHE A 759 -18.94 -16.87 2.14
C PHE A 759 -17.43 -16.79 2.44
N ALA A 760 -16.62 -16.52 1.43
CA ALA A 760 -15.17 -16.32 1.59
C ALA A 760 -14.88 -15.15 2.53
N ALA A 761 -15.56 -14.01 2.34
CA ALA A 761 -15.43 -12.84 3.22
C ALA A 761 -15.81 -13.15 4.67
N ALA A 762 -16.90 -13.90 4.88
CA ALA A 762 -17.34 -14.28 6.22
C ALA A 762 -16.33 -15.19 6.94
N LEU A 763 -15.74 -16.16 6.24
CA LEU A 763 -14.67 -17.00 6.79
C LEU A 763 -13.40 -16.19 7.06
N SER A 764 -12.99 -15.33 6.12
CA SER A 764 -11.85 -14.43 6.26
C SER A 764 -11.96 -13.54 7.50
N ALA A 765 -13.08 -12.84 7.67
CA ALA A 765 -13.31 -11.95 8.80
C ALA A 765 -13.30 -12.68 10.14
N ARG A 766 -13.90 -13.87 10.20
CA ARG A 766 -14.04 -14.62 11.45
C ARG A 766 -12.76 -15.32 11.89
N TYR A 767 -12.01 -15.88 10.94
CA TYR A 767 -10.87 -16.74 11.24
C TYR A 767 -9.52 -16.09 10.98
N GLY A 768 -9.48 -14.87 10.43
CA GLY A 768 -8.23 -14.20 10.08
C GLY A 768 -7.58 -14.83 8.84
N LEU A 769 -8.39 -15.17 7.84
CA LEU A 769 -7.91 -15.65 6.53
C LEU A 769 -7.78 -14.47 5.56
N LYS A 770 -6.84 -14.56 4.63
CA LYS A 770 -6.57 -13.54 3.60
C LYS A 770 -6.74 -14.15 2.21
N PRO A 771 -7.15 -13.38 1.20
CA PRO A 771 -7.09 -13.79 -0.20
C PRO A 771 -5.72 -14.36 -0.58
N ASN A 772 -5.67 -15.47 -1.31
CA ASN A 772 -4.46 -16.03 -1.89
C ASN A 772 -4.28 -15.49 -3.32
N PRO A 773 -3.26 -14.66 -3.60
CA PRO A 773 -3.03 -14.10 -4.93
C PRO A 773 -2.19 -15.00 -5.85
N GLY A 774 -1.92 -16.25 -5.48
CA GLY A 774 -1.05 -17.15 -6.25
C GLY A 774 -1.64 -18.53 -6.48
N THR A 775 -1.11 -19.24 -7.47
CA THR A 775 -1.32 -20.68 -7.61
C THR A 775 -0.60 -21.46 -6.51
N LYS A 776 -0.99 -22.73 -6.30
CA LYS A 776 -0.27 -23.63 -5.38
C LYS A 776 1.18 -23.79 -5.80
N ALA A 777 1.47 -23.96 -7.09
CA ALA A 777 2.83 -24.04 -7.61
C ALA A 777 3.65 -22.76 -7.32
N TRP A 778 3.04 -21.58 -7.45
CA TRP A 778 3.71 -20.32 -7.09
C TRP A 778 4.04 -20.26 -5.59
N ARG A 779 3.11 -20.72 -4.75
CA ARG A 779 3.30 -20.75 -3.30
C ARG A 779 4.32 -21.80 -2.87
N ASP A 780 4.32 -22.96 -3.52
CA ASP A 780 5.34 -24.01 -3.38
C ASP A 780 6.73 -23.43 -3.68
N ALA A 781 6.85 -22.68 -4.78
CA ALA A 781 8.09 -22.01 -5.15
C ALA A 781 8.51 -20.97 -4.10
N GLN A 782 7.56 -20.24 -3.52
CA GLN A 782 7.84 -19.28 -2.45
C GLN A 782 8.35 -19.97 -1.17
N VAL A 783 7.64 -20.98 -0.67
CA VAL A 783 7.98 -21.61 0.63
C VAL A 783 9.25 -22.47 0.57
N THR A 784 9.65 -22.91 -0.61
CA THR A 784 10.90 -23.65 -0.83
C THR A 784 12.10 -22.73 -1.10
N GLY A 785 11.86 -21.44 -1.34
CA GLY A 785 12.87 -20.45 -1.71
C GLY A 785 13.25 -20.45 -3.19
N LEU A 786 12.49 -21.15 -4.05
CA LEU A 786 12.71 -21.25 -5.48
C LEU A 786 12.53 -19.88 -6.17
N LEU A 787 11.52 -19.10 -5.79
CA LEU A 787 11.28 -17.76 -6.35
C LEU A 787 12.42 -16.78 -6.06
N GLU A 788 13.00 -16.83 -4.86
CA GLU A 788 14.13 -15.99 -4.47
C GLU A 788 15.36 -16.31 -5.33
N ARG A 789 15.67 -17.60 -5.52
CA ARG A 789 16.75 -18.03 -6.42
C ARG A 789 16.53 -17.54 -7.85
N TRP A 790 15.29 -17.53 -8.31
CA TRP A 790 14.94 -17.06 -9.64
C TRP A 790 15.09 -15.55 -9.81
N LYS A 791 15.00 -14.77 -8.74
CA LYS A 791 15.25 -13.32 -8.74
C LYS A 791 16.74 -12.99 -8.66
N GLU A 792 17.54 -13.87 -8.05
CA GLU A 792 18.99 -13.73 -7.93
C GLU A 792 19.74 -14.10 -9.21
N ALA A 793 19.21 -15.07 -9.97
CA ALA A 793 19.73 -15.50 -11.27
C ALA A 793 19.21 -14.62 -12.42
#